data_AF-A0A0Q7J7E0-F1
#
_entry.id   AF-A0A0Q7J7E0-F1
#
_cell.length_a   1.000
_cell.length_b   1.000
_cell.length_c   1.000
_cell.angle_alpha   90.00
_cell.angle_beta   90.00
_cell.angle_gamma   90.00
#
_symmetry.space_group_name_H-M   'P 1'
#
loop_
_entity.id
_entity.type
_entity.pdbx_description
1 polymer ?
#
loop_
_entity_poly.entity_id
_entity_poly.type
_entity_poly.pdbx_seq_one_letter_code
_entity_poly.pdbx_strand_id
1 'polypeptide(L)'
;MVMKKKLSLLLVSAMVFSMFASVDFAYADATTTTATTAPTTTPTATPAATPAATPAVTPAATPAATPAATPAVTPAATPAATPKATTTPTTTPTAPPMDTQAKFNALKEKGIFEGSDAVGSAGLDKDVTRAQLAKIIVLMNGLKEDKPSSSIYKDLAAADWAAGFIGAATKAGYMEGIAKDQFDPEGIVTIEQIASVLARVFKLQADEAETAKVTGTVSSWAKGNVAAAITAGLISSTTDYTKTAKRELLVNSAYAAYQLVQAGGPAVTKVSVADFKVTGAKTLSVKLNGVIADTSKLTVSILRGSITGSVVTGAQKWNTNKNEVTITLDTKMTEGIYTVKLEAVKDGGLTIDKGTAEVSVTNEKITAIEFTTPSDTIAQGKIKLTFKATNQYKEVSDISAAIFSIYTSPDGDTVPAGDSQSLTVDVTHAVYANKLRKDSQLTVNIVAPDYSVQTSKVFTVGDPQTVSKVELGDIVYVNGKTKLEAGDMVTVPYKAFDQYGYQITDLDVLKKNASAYSTAAGVIDTAATAPPQGFGFIAEETGDGIPDLKVKAVSNFGQLNVQDVTLSVSGFGSSGQTATKVLKIGASKAPYDISIGNFPNTVAVGDDDFYLPIVVKDQGGNILSTDDVIENADQISVYGFANGSATIGAKDAFGKLIGGIEKSGANRGTIRISDLKTLTDQNKGPLTVKASIITSGKTASNTTNIVTKRYPKTVYLSVVPKPKMLPSLEMVNGRTDNAFRFKFKDQYNEDFDRDYRGYSMKVSLAKASGTVTDAVYIVRGVNTIDAANPTFIVKGVDGTADGYNSGDTKSNYDFGYFRDRDLFFTARVGDNNEGTYQVTAQLFKGDQAAVAAGTASLMSTAIGSTQLIKGREANNLVYTLTPFANGIYAVDKIKDTLKGAESNTITTTSSTVTSSIYSTEGVSLENYFSGKITLTAKDASGNVVQLPNNTVQTLNSMTTSNTVASSIVIKPKQDGQNGTLSDGYGIRGKDVGTTSISVVFKPSNYVGSKVAFLDNIAIKDDPLTVSSLTATYNGKAKIIWMSALKSGITVWSGNDGGKLNQKQTFSNITLLDQYGNNGFKNSSVFRVAPVFGIQFFISNVKWANDNIVPNSGYLNVEYNATGVNSVNGKSNAVTSAPAGTDPTDWVFSTVANFDKDNKPIDPVVKLTRGDAKYVYVPAKSAIDGSPVEVSSFTVTMITASGKSISVDVYPDPTK
;
A
#
# COMPACT_ATOMS: atom_id res chain seq x y z
N MET A 1 -6.67 56.37 -39.13
CA MET A 1 -6.07 56.66 -40.46
C MET A 1 -5.19 55.47 -40.85
N VAL A 2 -5.23 54.86 -42.05
CA VAL A 2 -5.13 55.41 -43.44
C VAL A 2 -3.67 55.80 -43.75
N MET A 3 -2.98 55.31 -44.79
CA MET A 3 -3.30 54.26 -45.80
C MET A 3 -2.03 53.85 -46.59
N LYS A 4 -1.98 52.59 -47.08
CA LYS A 4 -1.79 52.15 -48.50
C LYS A 4 -1.54 50.62 -48.50
N LYS A 5 -2.41 49.77 -49.09
CA LYS A 5 -2.65 49.46 -50.53
C LYS A 5 -1.41 48.83 -51.19
N LYS A 6 -1.45 47.69 -51.89
CA LYS A 6 -2.51 46.76 -52.42
C LYS A 6 -2.17 45.30 -51.97
N LEU A 7 -2.80 44.14 -52.26
CA LEU A 7 -4.02 43.53 -52.88
C LEU A 7 -3.96 42.03 -52.43
N SER A 8 -4.94 41.11 -52.44
CA SER A 8 -6.42 41.07 -52.43
C SER A 8 -6.90 39.59 -52.50
N LEU A 9 -8.19 39.30 -52.25
CA LEU A 9 -8.89 37.99 -52.44
C LEU A 9 -8.44 36.85 -51.49
N LEU A 10 -9.32 35.96 -50.99
CA LEU A 10 -10.80 35.97 -50.87
C LEU A 10 -11.28 34.92 -49.82
N LEU A 11 -12.50 35.10 -49.28
CA LEU A 11 -13.46 34.13 -48.67
C LEU A 11 -12.94 32.88 -47.91
N VAL A 12 -13.25 32.69 -46.62
CA VAL A 12 -14.53 32.19 -46.01
C VAL A 12 -14.65 30.66 -45.97
N SER A 13 -15.19 30.16 -44.85
CA SER A 13 -15.49 28.74 -44.60
C SER A 13 -16.79 28.29 -45.27
N ALA A 14 -16.76 27.10 -45.87
CA ALA A 14 -17.92 26.30 -46.24
C ALA A 14 -17.72 24.89 -45.63
N MET A 15 -18.66 24.37 -44.83
CA MET A 15 -19.76 23.52 -45.31
C MET A 15 -19.29 22.41 -46.27
N VAL A 16 -19.15 21.16 -45.82
CA VAL A 16 -20.20 20.18 -45.39
C VAL A 16 -20.71 19.35 -46.59
N PHE A 17 -20.67 18.02 -46.39
CA PHE A 17 -21.32 16.93 -47.15
C PHE A 17 -20.70 16.39 -48.46
N SER A 18 -20.53 15.04 -48.44
CA SER A 18 -20.80 14.04 -49.50
C SER A 18 -20.29 14.28 -50.93
N MET A 19 -19.52 13.39 -51.59
CA MET A 19 -19.63 11.92 -51.71
C MET A 19 -18.24 11.31 -52.00
N PHE A 20 -17.88 10.05 -51.69
CA PHE A 20 -18.53 8.76 -51.98
C PHE A 20 -18.64 8.40 -53.48
N ALA A 21 -17.52 7.96 -54.07
CA ALA A 21 -17.46 6.96 -55.14
C ALA A 21 -16.05 6.34 -55.15
N SER A 22 -15.74 5.31 -54.34
CA SER A 22 -16.17 3.90 -54.41
C SER A 22 -15.50 3.09 -55.54
N VAL A 23 -14.66 2.14 -55.15
CA VAL A 23 -14.52 0.85 -55.84
C VAL A 23 -14.65 -0.24 -54.79
N ASP A 24 -15.88 -0.47 -54.33
CA ASP A 24 -16.27 -1.74 -53.74
C ASP A 24 -16.42 -2.80 -54.84
N PHE A 25 -16.25 -4.08 -54.49
CA PHE A 25 -17.03 -5.26 -54.94
C PHE A 25 -16.33 -6.48 -54.31
N ALA A 26 -16.79 -7.14 -53.24
CA ALA A 26 -18.11 -7.68 -52.84
C ALA A 26 -18.36 -9.14 -53.27
N TYR A 27 -19.34 -9.79 -52.63
CA TYR A 27 -19.48 -11.24 -52.43
C TYR A 27 -19.97 -12.07 -53.64
N ALA A 28 -19.53 -13.34 -53.66
CA ALA A 28 -20.23 -14.56 -54.15
C ALA A 28 -20.53 -14.66 -55.68
N ASP A 29 -20.88 -15.81 -56.27
CA ASP A 29 -21.20 -17.15 -55.73
C ASP A 29 -20.85 -18.30 -56.72
N ALA A 30 -21.26 -19.54 -56.38
CA ALA A 30 -21.54 -20.76 -57.17
C ALA A 30 -21.67 -20.67 -58.73
N THR A 31 -21.45 -21.73 -59.55
CA THR A 31 -20.98 -23.15 -59.43
C THR A 31 -20.68 -23.71 -60.85
N THR A 32 -20.05 -24.90 -60.98
CA THR A 32 -20.54 -26.11 -61.75
C THR A 32 -19.44 -27.01 -62.36
N THR A 33 -19.61 -28.35 -62.23
CA THR A 33 -19.21 -29.47 -63.14
C THR A 33 -17.75 -29.63 -63.65
N THR A 34 -17.15 -30.82 -63.81
CA THR A 34 -17.60 -32.24 -63.69
C THR A 34 -16.41 -33.20 -63.47
N ALA A 35 -16.64 -34.36 -62.82
CA ALA A 35 -16.06 -35.73 -63.00
C ALA A 35 -14.55 -35.95 -63.36
N THR A 36 -13.86 -37.04 -63.00
CA THR A 36 -14.31 -38.43 -62.71
C THR A 36 -13.25 -39.23 -61.90
N THR A 37 -13.64 -40.41 -61.41
CA THR A 37 -12.80 -41.58 -60.97
C THR A 37 -12.01 -41.54 -59.65
N ALA A 38 -11.96 -42.71 -59.02
CA ALA A 38 -11.21 -43.12 -57.80
C ALA A 38 -10.30 -44.34 -58.20
N PRO A 39 -9.81 -45.30 -57.35
CA PRO A 39 -9.99 -45.52 -55.90
C PRO A 39 -8.74 -46.03 -55.09
N THR A 40 -8.94 -46.22 -53.77
CA THR A 40 -8.33 -47.23 -52.85
C THR A 40 -6.85 -47.65 -52.91
N THR A 41 -6.18 -47.71 -51.75
CA THR A 41 -5.94 -48.99 -51.00
C THR A 41 -5.27 -48.82 -49.62
N THR A 42 -5.52 -49.80 -48.74
CA THR A 42 -4.89 -50.09 -47.43
C THR A 42 -4.75 -51.62 -47.38
N PRO A 43 -3.57 -52.24 -47.09
CA PRO A 43 -3.23 -52.55 -45.69
C PRO A 43 -1.75 -52.76 -45.28
N THR A 44 -1.48 -52.44 -43.99
CA THR A 44 -0.73 -53.24 -42.98
C THR A 44 0.66 -53.87 -43.26
N ALA A 45 1.67 -53.43 -42.48
CA ALA A 45 2.60 -54.31 -41.72
C ALA A 45 3.37 -53.57 -40.59
N THR A 46 3.62 -54.27 -39.48
CA THR A 46 4.29 -53.87 -38.20
C THR A 46 4.99 -55.17 -37.67
N PRO A 47 5.97 -55.23 -36.72
CA PRO A 47 6.57 -54.24 -35.79
C PRO A 47 8.13 -54.19 -35.72
N ALA A 48 8.70 -53.28 -34.89
CA ALA A 48 9.81 -53.59 -33.95
C ALA A 48 10.12 -52.45 -32.92
N ALA A 49 10.05 -52.82 -31.64
CA ALA A 49 10.39 -52.18 -30.34
C ALA A 49 11.23 -50.86 -30.19
N THR A 50 10.88 -50.12 -29.13
CA THR A 50 11.55 -48.95 -28.51
C THR A 50 12.59 -49.34 -27.42
N PRO A 51 13.42 -48.42 -26.86
CA PRO A 51 13.02 -47.56 -25.71
C PRO A 51 13.44 -46.08 -25.87
N ALA A 52 12.63 -45.05 -25.59
CA ALA A 52 11.81 -44.71 -24.40
C ALA A 52 12.60 -43.93 -23.32
N ALA A 53 12.18 -42.69 -23.07
CA ALA A 53 12.75 -41.78 -22.07
C ALA A 53 11.64 -41.17 -21.18
N THR A 54 11.97 -40.84 -19.93
CA THR A 54 11.00 -40.65 -18.84
C THR A 54 10.38 -39.24 -18.79
N PRO A 55 9.04 -39.09 -18.68
CA PRO A 55 8.37 -37.82 -18.39
C PRO A 55 8.58 -37.33 -16.94
N ALA A 56 8.42 -36.02 -16.71
CA ALA A 56 8.46 -35.43 -15.38
C ALA A 56 7.16 -35.69 -14.58
N VAL A 57 7.28 -35.79 -13.25
CA VAL A 57 6.16 -36.11 -12.35
C VAL A 57 5.53 -34.83 -11.76
N THR A 58 4.20 -34.72 -11.85
CA THR A 58 3.41 -33.75 -11.08
C THR A 58 2.90 -34.42 -9.79
N PRO A 59 3.07 -33.83 -8.60
CA PRO A 59 2.54 -34.40 -7.36
C PRO A 59 1.01 -34.50 -7.38
N ALA A 60 0.49 -35.70 -7.07
CA ALA A 60 -0.95 -35.95 -6.93
C ALA A 60 -1.40 -35.78 -5.46
N ALA A 61 -2.65 -35.36 -5.27
CA ALA A 61 -3.33 -35.45 -3.98
C ALA A 61 -4.12 -36.76 -3.88
N THR A 62 -4.09 -37.38 -2.70
CA THR A 62 -4.83 -38.61 -2.34
C THR A 62 -5.71 -38.34 -1.10
N PRO A 63 -6.74 -39.17 -0.81
CA PRO A 63 -8.04 -38.64 -0.40
C PRO A 63 -8.35 -38.75 1.10
N ALA A 64 -9.36 -38.01 1.53
CA ALA A 64 -10.09 -38.24 2.79
C ALA A 64 -11.47 -38.87 2.51
N ALA A 65 -11.95 -39.73 3.41
CA ALA A 65 -13.17 -40.54 3.23
C ALA A 65 -14.35 -40.04 4.07
N THR A 66 -15.58 -40.30 3.59
CA THR A 66 -16.87 -39.97 4.21
C THR A 66 -17.24 -40.91 5.39
N PRO A 67 -18.10 -40.46 6.32
CA PRO A 67 -19.54 -40.84 6.31
C PRO A 67 -20.47 -39.60 6.36
N ALA A 68 -21.53 -39.49 5.54
CA ALA A 68 -22.88 -40.10 5.67
C ALA A 68 -23.75 -39.45 6.77
N ALA A 69 -25.03 -39.06 6.59
CA ALA A 69 -25.95 -39.09 5.43
C ALA A 69 -27.04 -37.97 5.61
N THR A 70 -27.51 -37.24 4.59
CA THR A 70 -28.73 -37.49 3.75
C THR A 70 -30.09 -37.23 4.47
N PRO A 71 -31.16 -36.67 3.83
CA PRO A 71 -31.36 -36.21 2.44
C PRO A 71 -31.87 -34.76 2.24
N ALA A 72 -31.70 -34.25 1.02
CA ALA A 72 -32.71 -33.46 0.31
C ALA A 72 -32.70 -33.89 -1.17
N VAL A 73 -33.87 -33.98 -1.83
CA VAL A 73 -34.02 -34.70 -3.12
C VAL A 73 -33.83 -33.83 -4.37
N THR A 74 -33.37 -34.45 -5.46
CA THR A 74 -33.24 -33.89 -6.82
C THR A 74 -33.86 -34.86 -7.82
N PRO A 75 -34.69 -34.39 -8.76
CA PRO A 75 -34.44 -34.60 -10.20
C PRO A 75 -34.83 -33.36 -11.06
N ALA A 76 -34.42 -33.18 -12.32
CA ALA A 76 -33.36 -33.75 -13.15
C ALA A 76 -33.08 -32.78 -14.34
N ALA A 77 -32.15 -33.10 -15.26
CA ALA A 77 -31.58 -32.15 -16.21
C ALA A 77 -32.00 -32.31 -17.70
N THR A 78 -32.12 -31.17 -18.41
CA THR A 78 -31.51 -30.84 -19.72
C THR A 78 -31.77 -31.74 -20.95
N PRO A 79 -32.30 -31.18 -22.07
CA PRO A 79 -31.47 -30.55 -23.14
C PRO A 79 -31.92 -29.10 -23.47
N ALA A 80 -31.08 -28.08 -23.68
CA ALA A 80 -29.84 -27.91 -24.47
C ALA A 80 -30.07 -27.33 -25.89
N ALA A 81 -29.98 -26.00 -26.04
CA ALA A 81 -29.72 -25.30 -27.31
C ALA A 81 -29.19 -23.87 -27.10
N THR A 82 -28.23 -23.45 -27.92
CA THR A 82 -27.69 -22.08 -28.08
C THR A 82 -27.24 -21.91 -29.55
N PRO A 83 -26.97 -20.70 -30.08
CA PRO A 83 -27.37 -19.35 -29.63
C PRO A 83 -27.95 -18.47 -30.77
N LYS A 84 -28.66 -17.37 -30.45
CA LYS A 84 -28.56 -16.11 -31.23
C LYS A 84 -29.01 -14.90 -30.41
N ALA A 85 -28.44 -13.73 -30.70
CA ALA A 85 -28.71 -12.49 -29.98
C ALA A 85 -29.75 -11.60 -30.68
N THR A 86 -30.73 -11.12 -29.91
CA THR A 86 -31.59 -9.96 -30.23
C THR A 86 -31.85 -9.21 -28.92
N THR A 87 -31.27 -8.02 -28.75
CA THR A 87 -31.43 -7.22 -27.52
C THR A 87 -32.58 -6.22 -27.66
N THR A 88 -33.80 -6.69 -27.39
CA THR A 88 -34.96 -5.83 -27.12
C THR A 88 -35.28 -5.92 -25.62
N PRO A 89 -35.35 -4.81 -24.86
CA PRO A 89 -35.63 -4.86 -23.42
C PRO A 89 -37.12 -5.12 -23.15
N THR A 90 -37.45 -6.30 -22.63
CA THR A 90 -38.81 -6.62 -22.17
C THR A 90 -39.08 -5.96 -20.81
N THR A 91 -40.20 -5.26 -20.69
CA THR A 91 -40.58 -4.55 -19.46
C THR A 91 -41.19 -5.47 -18.39
N THR A 92 -40.90 -5.17 -17.13
CA THR A 92 -41.58 -5.72 -15.94
C THR A 92 -43.11 -5.48 -16.04
N PRO A 93 -43.97 -6.44 -15.62
CA PRO A 93 -45.42 -6.26 -15.69
C PRO A 93 -45.86 -5.04 -14.89
N THR A 94 -46.50 -4.11 -15.58
CA THR A 94 -47.03 -2.86 -15.01
C THR A 94 -48.48 -3.04 -14.60
N ALA A 95 -48.91 -2.37 -13.53
CA ALA A 95 -50.33 -2.30 -13.16
C ALA A 95 -51.19 -1.71 -14.31
N PRO A 96 -52.49 -2.04 -14.42
CA PRO A 96 -53.35 -1.47 -15.45
C PRO A 96 -53.37 0.07 -15.35
N PRO A 97 -53.35 0.79 -16.49
CA PRO A 97 -53.27 2.25 -16.48
C PRO A 97 -54.52 2.86 -15.84
N MET A 98 -54.32 3.75 -14.86
CA MET A 98 -55.41 4.49 -14.23
C MET A 98 -56.19 5.34 -15.25
N ASP A 99 -57.51 5.28 -15.18
CA ASP A 99 -58.41 6.16 -15.93
C ASP A 99 -58.39 7.61 -15.41
N THR A 100 -59.05 8.52 -16.12
CA THR A 100 -59.10 9.95 -15.74
C THR A 100 -59.82 10.19 -14.40
N GLN A 101 -60.83 9.38 -14.05
CA GLN A 101 -61.57 9.55 -12.79
C GLN A 101 -60.72 9.13 -11.59
N ALA A 102 -59.95 8.04 -11.72
CA ALA A 102 -58.97 7.61 -10.72
C ALA A 102 -57.85 8.65 -10.53
N LYS A 103 -57.36 9.29 -11.62
CA LYS A 103 -56.40 10.40 -11.55
C LYS A 103 -56.98 11.64 -10.85
N PHE A 104 -58.22 12.01 -11.15
CA PHE A 104 -58.92 13.11 -10.46
C PHE A 104 -59.04 12.82 -8.96
N ASN A 105 -59.49 11.62 -8.59
CA ASN A 105 -59.62 11.21 -7.19
C ASN A 105 -58.28 11.31 -6.45
N ALA A 106 -57.20 10.80 -7.04
CA ALA A 106 -55.86 10.87 -6.46
C ALA A 106 -55.36 12.32 -6.27
N LEU A 107 -55.60 13.23 -7.23
CA LEU A 107 -55.24 14.64 -7.07
C LEU A 107 -56.13 15.38 -6.06
N LYS A 108 -57.40 14.98 -5.93
CA LYS A 108 -58.35 15.49 -4.94
C LYS A 108 -57.95 15.08 -3.51
N GLU A 109 -57.48 13.85 -3.31
CA GLU A 109 -56.89 13.40 -2.04
C GLU A 109 -55.61 14.15 -1.65
N LYS A 110 -54.86 14.69 -2.63
CA LYS A 110 -53.70 15.58 -2.36
C LYS A 110 -54.10 17.05 -2.23
N GLY A 111 -55.39 17.39 -2.26
CA GLY A 111 -55.88 18.77 -2.19
C GLY A 111 -55.56 19.63 -3.41
N ILE A 112 -55.04 19.03 -4.49
CA ILE A 112 -54.69 19.74 -5.73
C ILE A 112 -55.95 20.04 -6.54
N PHE A 113 -56.87 19.08 -6.63
CA PHE A 113 -58.16 19.24 -7.31
C PHE A 113 -59.34 19.31 -6.34
N GLU A 114 -60.39 19.99 -6.77
CA GLU A 114 -61.70 20.01 -6.10
C GLU A 114 -62.82 19.63 -7.08
N GLY A 115 -63.99 19.32 -6.54
CA GLY A 115 -65.16 18.98 -7.34
C GLY A 115 -65.77 20.19 -8.04
N SER A 116 -66.48 19.95 -9.14
CA SER A 116 -67.24 21.00 -9.86
C SER A 116 -68.56 21.39 -9.20
N ASP A 117 -68.97 20.68 -8.15
CA ASP A 117 -70.26 20.83 -7.46
C ASP A 117 -70.18 20.36 -6.00
N ALA A 118 -71.26 20.55 -5.25
CA ALA A 118 -71.36 20.21 -3.84
C ALA A 118 -71.34 18.70 -3.54
N VAL A 119 -71.57 17.83 -4.53
CA VAL A 119 -71.40 16.37 -4.39
C VAL A 119 -69.96 15.92 -4.73
N GLY A 120 -69.12 16.85 -5.19
CA GLY A 120 -67.70 16.64 -5.39
C GLY A 120 -67.32 15.99 -6.73
N SER A 121 -68.20 16.09 -7.74
CA SER A 121 -68.02 15.51 -9.09
C SER A 121 -66.76 16.01 -9.79
N ALA A 122 -66.22 15.22 -10.72
CA ALA A 122 -65.01 15.59 -11.46
C ALA A 122 -65.23 16.66 -12.54
N GLY A 123 -66.45 16.72 -13.12
CA GLY A 123 -66.82 17.72 -14.13
C GLY A 123 -65.94 17.69 -15.39
N LEU A 124 -65.53 16.50 -15.85
CA LEU A 124 -64.50 16.31 -16.89
C LEU A 124 -64.85 17.00 -18.23
N ASP A 125 -66.13 17.17 -18.53
CA ASP A 125 -66.69 17.81 -19.72
C ASP A 125 -66.62 19.35 -19.72
N LYS A 126 -66.41 19.95 -18.55
CA LYS A 126 -66.39 21.41 -18.38
C LYS A 126 -65.13 22.04 -18.94
N ASP A 127 -65.26 23.25 -19.46
CA ASP A 127 -64.12 24.07 -19.84
C ASP A 127 -63.38 24.60 -18.60
N VAL A 128 -62.09 24.90 -18.75
CA VAL A 128 -61.20 25.31 -17.65
C VAL A 128 -60.95 26.81 -17.72
N THR A 129 -61.07 27.51 -16.59
CA THR A 129 -60.71 28.94 -16.50
C THR A 129 -59.23 29.14 -16.16
N ARG A 130 -58.68 30.31 -16.53
CA ARG A 130 -57.31 30.71 -16.18
C ARG A 130 -57.05 30.75 -14.67
N ALA A 131 -58.04 31.16 -13.86
CA ALA A 131 -57.97 31.10 -12.40
C ALA A 131 -57.86 29.66 -11.86
N GLN A 132 -58.63 28.72 -12.43
CA GLN A 132 -58.54 27.31 -12.07
C GLN A 132 -57.16 26.73 -12.42
N LEU A 133 -56.65 27.02 -13.62
CA LEU A 133 -55.31 26.60 -14.03
C LEU A 133 -54.23 27.11 -13.06
N ALA A 134 -54.29 28.40 -12.66
CA ALA A 134 -53.35 28.97 -11.70
C ALA A 134 -53.36 28.23 -10.35
N LYS A 135 -54.55 27.95 -9.80
CA LYS A 135 -54.71 27.18 -8.55
C LYS A 135 -54.14 25.77 -8.65
N ILE A 136 -54.47 25.02 -9.71
CA ILE A 136 -53.92 23.67 -9.92
C ILE A 136 -52.39 23.73 -9.96
N ILE A 137 -51.81 24.60 -10.80
CA ILE A 137 -50.36 24.70 -11.03
C ILE A 137 -49.59 25.09 -9.77
N VAL A 138 -50.11 25.99 -8.94
CA VAL A 138 -49.49 26.36 -7.65
C VAL A 138 -49.51 25.18 -6.67
N LEU A 139 -50.68 24.54 -6.50
CA LEU A 139 -50.84 23.42 -5.55
C LEU A 139 -50.02 22.19 -5.95
N MET A 140 -50.01 21.81 -7.23
CA MET A 140 -49.23 20.63 -7.69
C MET A 140 -47.71 20.81 -7.62
N ASN A 141 -47.21 22.05 -7.49
CA ASN A 141 -45.80 22.37 -7.26
C ASN A 141 -45.47 22.64 -5.77
N GLY A 142 -46.43 22.48 -4.86
CA GLY A 142 -46.25 22.75 -3.43
C GLY A 142 -46.00 24.23 -3.09
N LEU A 143 -46.34 25.14 -4.01
CA LEU A 143 -46.18 26.58 -3.80
C LEU A 143 -47.26 27.10 -2.84
N LYS A 144 -46.91 28.10 -2.04
CA LYS A 144 -47.84 28.84 -1.18
C LYS A 144 -48.42 30.03 -1.94
N GLU A 145 -49.63 30.42 -1.57
CA GLU A 145 -50.28 31.63 -2.09
C GLU A 145 -49.48 32.91 -1.78
N ASP A 146 -49.45 33.84 -2.74
CA ASP A 146 -48.76 35.13 -2.64
C ASP A 146 -49.66 36.24 -3.20
N LYS A 147 -50.67 36.62 -2.41
CA LYS A 147 -51.62 37.69 -2.77
C LYS A 147 -50.97 39.06 -3.02
N PRO A 148 -49.89 39.48 -2.31
CA PRO A 148 -49.16 40.69 -2.66
C PRO A 148 -48.65 40.71 -4.11
N SER A 149 -48.18 39.58 -4.64
CA SER A 149 -47.67 39.49 -6.01
C SER A 149 -48.75 39.54 -7.10
N SER A 150 -50.04 39.44 -6.74
CA SER A 150 -51.15 39.59 -7.72
C SER A 150 -51.56 41.05 -7.95
N SER A 151 -51.01 42.00 -7.18
CA SER A 151 -51.38 43.43 -7.19
C SER A 151 -51.08 44.17 -8.51
N ILE A 152 -50.40 43.53 -9.46
CA ILE A 152 -50.17 44.08 -10.80
C ILE A 152 -51.42 44.02 -11.70
N TYR A 153 -52.41 43.17 -11.36
CA TYR A 153 -53.64 42.97 -12.13
C TYR A 153 -54.84 43.66 -11.47
N LYS A 154 -55.70 44.30 -12.26
CA LYS A 154 -56.84 45.10 -11.79
C LYS A 154 -58.18 44.38 -11.83
N ASP A 155 -58.26 43.29 -12.59
CA ASP A 155 -59.47 42.54 -12.93
C ASP A 155 -59.77 41.37 -11.98
N LEU A 156 -58.98 41.22 -10.91
CA LEU A 156 -59.11 40.11 -9.95
C LEU A 156 -60.33 40.21 -9.02
N ALA A 157 -61.09 41.31 -9.05
CA ALA A 157 -62.18 41.57 -8.10
C ALA A 157 -63.31 40.49 -8.13
N ALA A 158 -63.60 39.91 -9.29
CA ALA A 158 -64.56 38.80 -9.43
C ALA A 158 -63.98 37.45 -8.97
N ALA A 159 -62.66 37.35 -8.81
CA ALA A 159 -61.92 36.11 -8.55
C ALA A 159 -60.95 36.26 -7.36
N ASP A 160 -61.36 36.96 -6.29
CA ASP A 160 -60.50 37.23 -5.13
C ASP A 160 -59.98 35.95 -4.44
N TRP A 161 -60.76 34.85 -4.51
CA TRP A 161 -60.38 33.51 -4.08
C TRP A 161 -59.15 32.95 -4.83
N ALA A 162 -58.92 33.39 -6.06
CA ALA A 162 -57.82 32.97 -6.90
C ALA A 162 -56.61 33.90 -6.78
N ALA A 163 -56.74 35.09 -6.19
CA ALA A 163 -55.70 36.13 -6.20
C ALA A 163 -54.37 35.64 -5.62
N GLY A 164 -54.40 34.88 -4.52
CA GLY A 164 -53.18 34.29 -3.93
C GLY A 164 -52.49 33.28 -4.83
N PHE A 165 -53.24 32.45 -5.54
CA PHE A 165 -52.72 31.50 -6.53
C PHE A 165 -52.21 32.22 -7.79
N ILE A 166 -52.92 33.21 -8.30
CA ILE A 166 -52.54 34.01 -9.47
C ILE A 166 -51.23 34.76 -9.20
N GLY A 167 -51.09 35.37 -8.02
CA GLY A 167 -49.86 36.04 -7.60
C GLY A 167 -48.68 35.08 -7.46
N ALA A 168 -48.90 33.90 -6.86
CA ALA A 168 -47.86 32.87 -6.76
C ALA A 168 -47.42 32.32 -8.14
N ALA A 169 -48.36 32.01 -9.03
CA ALA A 169 -48.08 31.54 -10.39
C ALA A 169 -47.35 32.61 -11.24
N THR A 170 -47.69 33.88 -11.04
CA THR A 170 -47.03 35.02 -11.70
C THR A 170 -45.61 35.21 -11.17
N LYS A 171 -45.42 35.19 -9.84
CA LYS A 171 -44.11 35.31 -9.18
C LYS A 171 -43.14 34.18 -9.56
N ALA A 172 -43.67 32.98 -9.78
CA ALA A 172 -42.91 31.83 -10.27
C ALA A 172 -42.60 31.88 -11.79
N GLY A 173 -43.19 32.82 -12.53
CA GLY A 173 -43.07 32.89 -13.99
C GLY A 173 -43.78 31.75 -14.73
N TYR A 174 -44.76 31.12 -14.10
CA TYR A 174 -45.51 29.99 -14.66
C TYR A 174 -46.70 30.45 -15.52
N MET A 175 -47.33 31.56 -15.12
CA MET A 175 -48.44 32.18 -15.85
C MET A 175 -48.22 33.69 -15.96
N GLU A 176 -48.70 34.26 -17.06
CA GLU A 176 -48.66 35.68 -17.39
C GLU A 176 -50.09 36.18 -17.65
N GLY A 177 -50.34 37.47 -17.43
CA GLY A 177 -51.61 38.11 -17.80
C GLY A 177 -51.80 38.20 -19.32
N ILE A 178 -53.05 38.42 -19.76
CA ILE A 178 -53.35 38.66 -21.19
C ILE A 178 -52.95 40.07 -21.63
N ALA A 179 -52.86 41.01 -20.68
CA ALA A 179 -52.31 42.34 -20.85
C ALA A 179 -51.52 42.74 -19.59
N LYS A 180 -50.86 43.92 -19.63
CA LYS A 180 -49.95 44.39 -18.57
C LYS A 180 -50.57 44.42 -17.17
N ASP A 181 -51.85 44.74 -17.07
CA ASP A 181 -52.62 44.89 -15.83
C ASP A 181 -53.95 44.12 -15.85
N GLN A 182 -54.07 43.11 -16.71
CA GLN A 182 -55.26 42.25 -16.86
C GLN A 182 -54.84 40.77 -16.89
N PHE A 183 -55.31 39.98 -15.92
CA PHE A 183 -55.04 38.54 -15.89
C PHE A 183 -56.06 37.71 -16.69
N ASP A 184 -57.29 38.19 -16.83
CA ASP A 184 -58.48 37.44 -17.25
C ASP A 184 -58.67 36.13 -16.45
N PRO A 185 -59.23 36.20 -15.23
CA PRO A 185 -59.41 35.02 -14.36
C PRO A 185 -60.48 34.04 -14.85
N GLU A 186 -61.53 34.53 -15.50
CA GLU A 186 -62.67 33.74 -15.97
C GLU A 186 -62.46 33.18 -17.38
N GLY A 187 -61.58 33.81 -18.18
CA GLY A 187 -61.22 33.37 -19.52
C GLY A 187 -60.88 31.89 -19.61
N ILE A 188 -61.44 31.25 -20.63
CA ILE A 188 -61.26 29.81 -20.89
C ILE A 188 -59.90 29.55 -21.54
N VAL A 189 -59.13 28.61 -20.98
CA VAL A 189 -57.82 28.25 -21.54
C VAL A 189 -57.92 27.29 -22.72
N THR A 190 -57.03 27.43 -23.69
CA THR A 190 -56.87 26.49 -24.82
C THR A 190 -55.87 25.39 -24.49
N ILE A 191 -55.87 24.31 -25.30
CA ILE A 191 -54.92 23.19 -25.16
C ILE A 191 -53.47 23.70 -25.30
N GLU A 192 -53.20 24.58 -26.27
CA GLU A 192 -51.88 25.17 -26.49
C GLU A 192 -51.43 26.14 -25.38
N GLN A 193 -52.38 26.77 -24.67
CA GLN A 193 -52.09 27.57 -23.48
C GLN A 193 -51.72 26.69 -22.28
N ILE A 194 -52.44 25.58 -22.02
CA ILE A 194 -52.05 24.61 -20.97
C ILE A 194 -50.65 24.05 -21.26
N ALA A 195 -50.38 23.64 -22.51
CA ALA A 195 -49.06 23.18 -22.91
C ALA A 195 -47.97 24.24 -22.65
N SER A 196 -48.26 25.52 -22.94
CA SER A 196 -47.34 26.65 -22.74
C SER A 196 -47.14 27.06 -21.28
N VAL A 197 -48.08 26.75 -20.38
CA VAL A 197 -47.89 26.90 -18.92
C VAL A 197 -47.06 25.75 -18.39
N LEU A 198 -47.36 24.51 -18.78
CA LEU A 198 -46.61 23.33 -18.36
C LEU A 198 -45.15 23.34 -18.86
N ALA A 199 -44.91 23.83 -20.08
CA ALA A 199 -43.55 24.04 -20.60
C ALA A 199 -42.75 25.06 -19.76
N ARG A 200 -43.37 26.17 -19.30
CA ARG A 200 -42.74 27.12 -18.38
C ARG A 200 -42.43 26.47 -17.02
N VAL A 201 -43.40 25.76 -16.43
CA VAL A 201 -43.28 25.11 -15.11
C VAL A 201 -42.06 24.19 -15.04
N PHE A 202 -41.87 23.32 -16.05
CA PHE A 202 -40.73 22.39 -16.10
C PHE A 202 -39.53 22.92 -16.91
N LYS A 203 -39.53 24.21 -17.30
CA LYS A 203 -38.49 24.86 -18.11
C LYS A 203 -38.11 24.06 -19.38
N LEU A 204 -39.10 23.46 -20.03
CA LEU A 204 -38.90 22.58 -21.17
C LEU A 204 -38.49 23.35 -22.43
N GLN A 205 -37.70 22.70 -23.29
CA GLN A 205 -37.40 23.14 -24.65
C GLN A 205 -37.51 21.93 -25.58
N ALA A 206 -38.24 22.07 -26.68
CA ALA A 206 -38.15 21.18 -27.82
C ALA A 206 -37.03 21.66 -28.76
N ASP A 207 -36.36 20.74 -29.44
CA ASP A 207 -35.52 21.09 -30.59
C ASP A 207 -36.38 21.25 -31.86
N GLU A 208 -35.74 21.60 -32.98
CA GLU A 208 -36.41 21.80 -34.27
C GLU A 208 -37.03 20.50 -34.81
N ALA A 209 -36.46 19.33 -34.50
CA ALA A 209 -36.94 18.03 -34.97
C ALA A 209 -38.20 17.58 -34.20
N GLU A 210 -38.24 17.72 -32.88
CA GLU A 210 -39.47 17.51 -32.10
C GLU A 210 -40.54 18.55 -32.47
N THR A 211 -40.15 19.81 -32.69
CA THR A 211 -41.06 20.88 -33.14
C THR A 211 -41.67 20.59 -34.52
N ALA A 212 -40.91 19.96 -35.42
CA ALA A 212 -41.41 19.53 -36.73
C ALA A 212 -42.45 18.40 -36.66
N LYS A 213 -42.44 17.57 -35.62
CA LYS A 213 -43.39 16.44 -35.45
C LYS A 213 -44.81 16.87 -35.05
N VAL A 214 -45.03 18.13 -34.66
CA VAL A 214 -46.38 18.62 -34.32
C VAL A 214 -47.17 18.89 -35.61
N THR A 215 -48.11 17.98 -35.90
CA THR A 215 -48.90 17.90 -37.15
C THR A 215 -50.31 18.50 -37.08
N GLY A 216 -50.85 18.76 -35.89
CA GLY A 216 -52.17 19.39 -35.70
C GLY A 216 -52.13 20.92 -35.77
N THR A 217 -53.30 21.55 -35.88
CA THR A 217 -53.47 23.01 -35.88
C THR A 217 -52.99 23.62 -34.57
N VAL A 218 -51.97 24.47 -34.62
CA VAL A 218 -51.34 25.11 -33.45
C VAL A 218 -50.81 26.49 -33.83
N SER A 219 -50.94 27.46 -32.93
CA SER A 219 -50.39 28.80 -33.12
C SER A 219 -48.86 28.79 -33.18
N SER A 220 -48.27 29.62 -34.03
CA SER A 220 -46.81 29.68 -34.22
C SER A 220 -46.04 29.97 -32.93
N TRP A 221 -46.60 30.78 -32.02
CA TRP A 221 -46.02 31.09 -30.71
C TRP A 221 -46.03 29.91 -29.73
N ALA A 222 -46.95 28.95 -29.91
CA ALA A 222 -47.14 27.81 -29.01
C ALA A 222 -46.50 26.51 -29.52
N LYS A 223 -46.18 26.40 -30.82
CA LYS A 223 -45.77 25.13 -31.45
C LYS A 223 -44.60 24.43 -30.74
N GLY A 224 -43.57 25.17 -30.33
CA GLY A 224 -42.43 24.63 -29.58
C GLY A 224 -42.79 24.16 -28.16
N ASN A 225 -43.70 24.87 -27.48
CA ASN A 225 -44.20 24.47 -26.15
C ASN A 225 -45.08 23.23 -26.24
N VAL A 226 -45.93 23.15 -27.26
CA VAL A 226 -46.77 21.97 -27.55
C VAL A 226 -45.90 20.76 -27.85
N ALA A 227 -44.87 20.90 -28.69
CA ALA A 227 -43.90 19.84 -28.92
C ALA A 227 -43.25 19.38 -27.59
N ALA A 228 -42.71 20.32 -26.81
CA ALA A 228 -42.03 20.02 -25.55
C ALA A 228 -42.94 19.32 -24.52
N ALA A 229 -44.20 19.73 -24.42
CA ALA A 229 -45.18 19.13 -23.53
C ALA A 229 -45.66 17.73 -24.01
N ILE A 230 -45.68 17.46 -25.32
CA ILE A 230 -45.90 16.11 -25.86
C ILE A 230 -44.69 15.21 -25.56
N THR A 231 -43.47 15.67 -25.83
CA THR A 231 -42.23 14.91 -25.57
C THR A 231 -42.06 14.59 -24.07
N ALA A 232 -42.50 15.47 -23.18
CA ALA A 232 -42.51 15.24 -21.73
C ALA A 232 -43.71 14.39 -21.23
N GLY A 233 -44.61 13.91 -22.11
CA GLY A 233 -45.77 13.12 -21.73
C GLY A 233 -46.86 13.88 -20.96
N LEU A 234 -46.83 15.22 -21.00
CA LEU A 234 -47.74 16.11 -20.27
C LEU A 234 -49.06 16.34 -21.01
N ILE A 235 -49.06 16.23 -22.34
CA ILE A 235 -50.27 16.24 -23.17
C ILE A 235 -50.17 15.17 -24.28
N SER A 236 -51.32 14.64 -24.71
CA SER A 236 -51.42 13.79 -25.89
C SER A 236 -51.42 14.62 -27.18
N SER A 237 -51.02 14.01 -28.30
CA SER A 237 -51.18 14.63 -29.61
C SER A 237 -52.65 14.73 -30.01
N THR A 238 -53.05 15.87 -30.59
CA THR A 238 -54.40 16.13 -31.12
C THR A 238 -54.32 16.77 -32.51
N THR A 239 -55.45 16.78 -33.23
CA THR A 239 -55.59 17.41 -34.55
C THR A 239 -55.66 18.94 -34.47
N ASP A 240 -56.00 19.49 -33.31
CA ASP A 240 -56.18 20.93 -33.10
C ASP A 240 -55.97 21.30 -31.62
N TYR A 241 -54.95 22.13 -31.38
CA TYR A 241 -54.54 22.62 -30.05
C TYR A 241 -55.11 24.02 -29.74
N THR A 242 -55.78 24.67 -30.70
CA THR A 242 -56.36 26.01 -30.53
C THR A 242 -57.71 25.99 -29.82
N LYS A 243 -58.33 24.80 -29.71
CA LYS A 243 -59.61 24.57 -29.00
C LYS A 243 -59.51 24.77 -27.49
N THR A 244 -60.66 25.03 -26.86
CA THR A 244 -60.78 25.11 -25.40
C THR A 244 -60.38 23.79 -24.74
N ALA A 245 -59.66 23.87 -23.64
CA ALA A 245 -59.26 22.71 -22.86
C ALA A 245 -60.38 22.29 -21.90
N LYS A 246 -60.77 21.02 -21.99
CA LYS A 246 -61.69 20.39 -21.05
C LYS A 246 -60.97 19.98 -19.76
N ARG A 247 -61.71 19.93 -18.66
CA ARG A 247 -61.22 19.53 -17.33
C ARG A 247 -60.64 18.12 -17.34
N GLU A 248 -61.10 17.25 -18.24
CA GLU A 248 -60.48 15.95 -18.55
C GLU A 248 -58.98 16.05 -18.92
N LEU A 249 -58.65 16.98 -19.81
CA LEU A 249 -57.25 17.22 -20.21
C LEU A 249 -56.46 17.76 -19.01
N LEU A 250 -57.02 18.76 -18.29
CA LEU A 250 -56.35 19.34 -17.13
C LEU A 250 -56.06 18.29 -16.06
N VAL A 251 -56.98 17.36 -15.77
CA VAL A 251 -56.76 16.26 -14.82
C VAL A 251 -55.63 15.35 -15.30
N ASN A 252 -55.64 14.92 -16.57
CA ASN A 252 -54.60 14.04 -17.11
C ASN A 252 -53.22 14.72 -17.11
N SER A 253 -53.14 15.96 -17.58
CA SER A 253 -51.91 16.75 -17.63
C SER A 253 -51.39 17.11 -16.26
N ALA A 254 -52.24 17.51 -15.32
CA ALA A 254 -51.84 17.80 -13.94
C ALA A 254 -51.42 16.53 -13.19
N TYR A 255 -51.98 15.37 -13.51
CA TYR A 255 -51.53 14.10 -12.94
C TYR A 255 -50.14 13.73 -13.46
N ALA A 256 -49.91 13.80 -14.78
CA ALA A 256 -48.58 13.59 -15.37
C ALA A 256 -47.55 14.58 -14.81
N ALA A 257 -47.92 15.86 -14.72
CA ALA A 257 -47.10 16.91 -14.14
C ALA A 257 -46.78 16.65 -12.66
N TYR A 258 -47.76 16.26 -11.85
CA TYR A 258 -47.55 15.90 -10.45
C TYR A 258 -46.59 14.71 -10.31
N GLN A 259 -46.74 13.66 -11.12
CA GLN A 259 -45.80 12.54 -11.13
C GLN A 259 -44.37 12.98 -11.51
N LEU A 260 -44.21 13.91 -12.47
CA LEU A 260 -42.90 14.51 -12.77
C LEU A 260 -42.36 15.34 -11.60
N VAL A 261 -43.17 16.14 -10.90
CA VAL A 261 -42.73 16.86 -9.69
C VAL A 261 -42.21 15.89 -8.63
N GLN A 262 -42.94 14.81 -8.36
CA GLN A 262 -42.51 13.77 -7.41
C GLN A 262 -41.23 13.03 -7.86
N ALA A 263 -41.04 12.85 -9.17
CA ALA A 263 -39.82 12.27 -9.76
C ALA A 263 -38.61 13.23 -9.77
N GLY A 264 -38.77 14.52 -9.41
CA GLY A 264 -37.71 15.53 -9.46
C GLY A 264 -37.63 16.31 -10.78
N GLY A 265 -38.61 16.16 -11.66
CA GLY A 265 -38.70 16.83 -12.96
C GLY A 265 -38.56 15.87 -14.15
N PRO A 266 -38.53 16.41 -15.38
CA PRO A 266 -38.31 15.63 -16.59
C PRO A 266 -36.88 15.05 -16.63
N ALA A 267 -36.68 13.96 -17.37
CA ALA A 267 -35.34 13.51 -17.75
C ALA A 267 -34.75 14.47 -18.79
N VAL A 268 -33.50 14.91 -18.61
CA VAL A 268 -32.84 15.90 -19.48
C VAL A 268 -31.47 15.45 -19.98
N THR A 269 -31.20 15.72 -21.27
CA THR A 269 -29.87 15.60 -21.90
C THR A 269 -29.19 16.96 -22.08
N LYS A 270 -29.97 18.06 -22.07
CA LYS A 270 -29.49 19.44 -22.09
C LYS A 270 -29.58 20.02 -20.68
N VAL A 271 -28.44 20.14 -20.01
CA VAL A 271 -28.34 20.42 -18.57
C VAL A 271 -28.06 21.89 -18.30
N SER A 272 -28.74 22.43 -17.30
CA SER A 272 -28.59 23.80 -16.80
C SER A 272 -28.67 23.83 -15.27
N VAL A 273 -27.92 24.74 -14.64
CA VAL A 273 -28.16 25.11 -13.24
C VAL A 273 -29.52 25.80 -13.16
N ALA A 274 -30.38 25.33 -12.26
CA ALA A 274 -31.72 25.86 -12.02
C ALA A 274 -31.84 26.63 -10.69
N ASP A 275 -31.00 26.30 -9.71
CA ASP A 275 -30.81 26.97 -8.42
C ASP A 275 -29.40 26.67 -7.89
N PHE A 276 -28.76 27.63 -7.22
CA PHE A 276 -27.46 27.46 -6.57
C PHE A 276 -27.41 28.30 -5.30
N LYS A 277 -27.25 27.63 -4.14
CA LYS A 277 -27.44 28.24 -2.83
C LYS A 277 -26.47 27.71 -1.78
N VAL A 278 -26.15 28.55 -0.81
CA VAL A 278 -25.47 28.18 0.44
C VAL A 278 -26.49 27.53 1.38
N THR A 279 -26.15 26.38 1.95
CA THR A 279 -27.01 25.64 2.89
C THR A 279 -26.41 25.49 4.29
N GLY A 280 -25.13 25.82 4.46
CA GLY A 280 -24.37 25.64 5.70
C GLY A 280 -22.97 26.22 5.59
N ALA A 281 -22.21 26.26 6.69
CA ALA A 281 -20.87 26.86 6.75
C ALA A 281 -19.82 26.13 5.86
N LYS A 282 -20.10 24.87 5.49
CA LYS A 282 -19.32 24.07 4.52
C LYS A 282 -20.16 23.58 3.33
N THR A 283 -21.48 23.80 3.32
CA THR A 283 -22.39 23.12 2.38
C THR A 283 -23.01 24.05 1.35
N LEU A 284 -22.94 23.60 0.09
CA LEU A 284 -23.53 24.23 -1.09
C LEU A 284 -24.51 23.25 -1.74
N SER A 285 -25.57 23.77 -2.36
CA SER A 285 -26.59 23.00 -3.06
C SER A 285 -26.73 23.51 -4.48
N VAL A 286 -26.52 22.64 -5.46
CA VAL A 286 -26.70 22.89 -6.89
C VAL A 286 -27.87 22.05 -7.39
N LYS A 287 -28.93 22.70 -7.86
CA LYS A 287 -30.09 22.04 -8.47
C LYS A 287 -30.06 22.19 -9.99
N LEU A 288 -30.38 21.12 -10.70
CA LEU A 288 -30.46 21.07 -12.16
C LEU A 288 -31.87 21.39 -12.66
N ASN A 289 -31.99 21.63 -13.97
CA ASN A 289 -33.26 21.79 -14.68
C ASN A 289 -34.09 20.49 -14.81
N GLY A 290 -33.53 19.33 -14.47
CA GLY A 290 -34.21 18.04 -14.52
C GLY A 290 -33.35 16.90 -13.99
N VAL A 291 -33.85 15.67 -14.16
CA VAL A 291 -33.20 14.42 -13.79
C VAL A 291 -32.18 14.03 -14.85
N ILE A 292 -30.94 13.69 -14.46
CA ILE A 292 -29.97 13.05 -15.37
C ILE A 292 -29.87 11.54 -15.10
N ALA A 293 -29.83 10.74 -16.18
CA ALA A 293 -29.83 9.28 -16.07
C ALA A 293 -28.57 8.74 -15.37
N ASP A 294 -27.42 9.36 -15.64
CA ASP A 294 -26.10 8.96 -15.17
C ASP A 294 -25.31 10.22 -14.79
N THR A 295 -24.97 10.33 -13.50
CA THR A 295 -24.28 11.48 -12.91
C THR A 295 -22.78 11.47 -13.18
N SER A 296 -22.18 10.34 -13.58
CA SER A 296 -20.75 10.27 -13.90
C SER A 296 -20.37 11.06 -15.17
N LYS A 297 -21.38 11.40 -15.98
CA LYS A 297 -21.26 12.14 -17.25
C LYS A 297 -21.30 13.66 -17.08
N LEU A 298 -21.48 14.15 -15.86
CA LEU A 298 -21.56 15.57 -15.53
C LEU A 298 -20.56 15.92 -14.41
N THR A 299 -19.50 16.64 -14.77
CA THR A 299 -18.59 17.24 -13.79
C THR A 299 -19.23 18.49 -13.21
N VAL A 300 -19.30 18.58 -11.88
CA VAL A 300 -19.72 19.77 -11.13
C VAL A 300 -18.51 20.28 -10.37
N SER A 301 -18.12 21.52 -10.61
CA SER A 301 -16.97 22.18 -9.98
C SER A 301 -17.43 23.43 -9.23
N ILE A 302 -16.90 23.64 -8.02
CA ILE A 302 -17.08 24.88 -7.26
C ILE A 302 -15.77 25.68 -7.35
N LEU A 303 -15.88 26.97 -7.65
CA LEU A 303 -14.76 27.91 -7.75
C LEU A 303 -15.00 29.09 -6.80
N ARG A 304 -13.95 29.62 -6.19
CA ARG A 304 -14.01 30.87 -5.42
C ARG A 304 -13.68 32.06 -6.33
N GLY A 305 -14.56 33.05 -6.35
CA GLY A 305 -14.60 34.07 -7.39
C GLY A 305 -15.41 33.61 -8.60
N SER A 306 -15.00 34.06 -9.79
CA SER A 306 -15.66 33.76 -11.07
C SER A 306 -15.24 32.40 -11.66
N ILE A 307 -15.63 32.13 -12.91
CA ILE A 307 -15.23 30.94 -13.69
C ILE A 307 -13.71 30.77 -13.92
N THR A 308 -12.90 31.79 -13.64
CA THR A 308 -11.42 31.73 -13.67
C THR A 308 -10.79 31.69 -12.27
N GLY A 309 -11.60 31.56 -11.22
CA GLY A 309 -11.17 31.46 -9.84
C GLY A 309 -10.52 30.13 -9.48
N SER A 310 -10.05 30.01 -8.24
CA SER A 310 -9.49 28.76 -7.72
C SER A 310 -10.61 27.74 -7.46
N VAL A 311 -10.45 26.51 -7.95
CA VAL A 311 -11.34 25.39 -7.61
C VAL A 311 -11.24 25.11 -6.11
N VAL A 312 -12.37 24.89 -5.45
CA VAL A 312 -12.44 24.52 -4.04
C VAL A 312 -12.92 23.06 -3.93
N THR A 313 -12.20 22.27 -3.14
CA THR A 313 -12.45 20.83 -3.01
C THR A 313 -13.53 20.52 -1.97
N GLY A 314 -14.24 19.41 -2.19
CA GLY A 314 -15.31 18.94 -1.32
C GLY A 314 -15.99 17.68 -1.82
N ALA A 315 -16.57 16.92 -0.89
CA ALA A 315 -17.34 15.71 -1.18
C ALA A 315 -18.68 16.07 -1.84
N GLN A 316 -19.06 15.32 -2.89
CA GLN A 316 -20.31 15.52 -3.62
C GLN A 316 -21.31 14.40 -3.36
N LYS A 317 -22.55 14.76 -3.04
CA LYS A 317 -23.66 13.82 -2.79
C LYS A 317 -24.87 14.20 -3.63
N TRP A 318 -25.15 13.40 -4.64
CA TRP A 318 -26.40 13.47 -5.41
C TRP A 318 -27.58 12.99 -4.59
N ASN A 319 -28.74 13.62 -4.78
CA ASN A 319 -30.00 13.12 -4.23
C ASN A 319 -30.53 11.91 -5.03
N THR A 320 -31.53 11.20 -4.48
CA THR A 320 -32.13 10.00 -5.08
C THR A 320 -32.62 10.24 -6.51
N ASN A 321 -33.13 11.44 -6.78
CA ASN A 321 -33.72 11.81 -8.06
C ASN A 321 -32.68 12.31 -9.09
N LYS A 322 -31.38 12.34 -8.75
CA LYS A 322 -30.29 12.80 -9.65
C LYS A 322 -30.55 14.17 -10.30
N ASN A 323 -31.20 15.08 -9.57
CA ASN A 323 -31.52 16.44 -10.03
C ASN A 323 -30.97 17.53 -9.10
N GLU A 324 -30.39 17.17 -7.95
CA GLU A 324 -29.75 18.09 -7.01
C GLU A 324 -28.52 17.42 -6.39
N VAL A 325 -27.43 18.17 -6.29
CA VAL A 325 -26.18 17.73 -5.64
C VAL A 325 -25.82 18.66 -4.50
N THR A 326 -25.55 18.08 -3.34
CA THR A 326 -24.93 18.76 -2.21
C THR A 326 -23.42 18.62 -2.32
N ILE A 327 -22.69 19.74 -2.20
CA ILE A 327 -21.23 19.77 -2.11
C ILE A 327 -20.88 20.20 -0.69
N THR A 328 -20.14 19.35 0.03
CA THR A 328 -19.59 19.67 1.36
C THR A 328 -18.09 19.92 1.20
N LEU A 329 -17.67 21.17 1.34
CA LEU A 329 -16.29 21.59 1.19
C LEU A 329 -15.42 21.14 2.37
N ASP A 330 -14.14 20.86 2.08
CA ASP A 330 -13.19 20.35 3.07
C ASP A 330 -12.87 21.41 4.15
N THR A 331 -12.99 22.70 3.80
CA THR A 331 -12.79 23.85 4.68
C THR A 331 -14.06 24.69 4.78
N LYS A 332 -14.23 25.42 5.90
CA LYS A 332 -15.33 26.38 6.06
C LYS A 332 -15.25 27.46 4.98
N MET A 333 -16.38 27.84 4.42
CA MET A 333 -16.43 28.95 3.46
C MET A 333 -16.13 30.27 4.16
N THR A 334 -15.44 31.14 3.44
CA THR A 334 -15.12 32.50 3.87
C THR A 334 -15.79 33.49 2.94
N GLU A 335 -15.98 34.72 3.41
CA GLU A 335 -16.72 35.75 2.67
C GLU A 335 -16.22 35.97 1.23
N GLY A 336 -17.17 36.17 0.31
CA GLY A 336 -16.93 36.36 -1.12
C GLY A 336 -17.95 35.64 -2.01
N ILE A 337 -17.75 35.75 -3.32
CA ILE A 337 -18.56 35.06 -4.33
C ILE A 337 -17.99 33.65 -4.57
N TYR A 338 -18.89 32.67 -4.69
CA TYR A 338 -18.59 31.32 -5.16
C TYR A 338 -19.37 31.06 -6.45
N THR A 339 -18.75 30.36 -7.40
CA THR A 339 -19.32 30.00 -8.71
C THR A 339 -19.42 28.48 -8.84
N VAL A 340 -20.57 27.97 -9.26
CA VAL A 340 -20.67 26.60 -9.80
C VAL A 340 -20.39 26.61 -11.30
N LYS A 341 -19.65 25.60 -11.77
CA LYS A 341 -19.40 25.30 -13.19
C LYS A 341 -19.78 23.85 -13.49
N LEU A 342 -20.60 23.64 -14.52
CA LEU A 342 -20.99 22.34 -15.06
C LEU A 342 -20.24 22.05 -16.35
N GLU A 343 -19.69 20.85 -16.48
CA GLU A 343 -19.02 20.36 -17.70
C GLU A 343 -19.51 18.95 -18.05
N ALA A 344 -19.97 18.75 -19.28
CA ALA A 344 -20.40 17.43 -19.75
C ALA A 344 -19.18 16.63 -20.25
N VAL A 345 -19.13 15.34 -19.89
CA VAL A 345 -18.11 14.42 -20.40
C VAL A 345 -18.29 14.26 -21.90
N LYS A 346 -17.21 14.47 -22.65
CA LYS A 346 -17.19 14.38 -24.12
C LYS A 346 -17.74 13.01 -24.57
N ASP A 347 -18.60 13.04 -25.59
CA ASP A 347 -19.27 11.88 -26.19
C ASP A 347 -20.17 11.08 -25.21
N GLY A 348 -20.40 11.58 -23.99
CA GLY A 348 -21.23 10.94 -22.97
C GLY A 348 -22.75 11.01 -23.23
N GLY A 349 -23.21 11.91 -24.10
CA GLY A 349 -24.64 12.12 -24.41
C GLY A 349 -25.36 13.14 -23.51
N LEU A 350 -24.61 13.93 -22.72
CA LEU A 350 -25.10 15.15 -22.09
C LEU A 350 -24.52 16.39 -22.80
N THR A 351 -25.24 17.50 -22.73
CA THR A 351 -24.85 18.81 -23.24
C THR A 351 -25.15 19.88 -22.18
N ILE A 352 -24.45 21.01 -22.22
CA ILE A 352 -24.61 22.11 -21.25
C ILE A 352 -25.23 23.32 -21.95
N ASP A 353 -26.23 23.95 -21.31
CA ASP A 353 -26.86 25.20 -21.77
C ASP A 353 -26.49 26.36 -20.83
N LYS A 354 -26.99 26.36 -19.60
CA LYS A 354 -26.57 27.30 -18.54
C LYS A 354 -25.70 26.58 -17.52
N GLY A 355 -24.43 26.44 -17.88
CA GLY A 355 -23.44 25.72 -17.08
C GLY A 355 -22.93 26.43 -15.84
N THR A 356 -23.38 27.66 -15.54
CA THR A 356 -22.81 28.48 -14.47
C THR A 356 -23.86 29.24 -13.68
N ALA A 357 -23.61 29.41 -12.38
CA ALA A 357 -24.35 30.30 -11.48
C ALA A 357 -23.43 30.75 -10.34
N GLU A 358 -23.72 31.90 -9.74
CA GLU A 358 -22.93 32.50 -8.67
C GLU A 358 -23.78 32.65 -7.39
N VAL A 359 -23.14 32.57 -6.22
CA VAL A 359 -23.77 32.83 -4.92
C VAL A 359 -22.81 33.62 -4.02
N SER A 360 -23.34 34.57 -3.24
CA SER A 360 -22.56 35.32 -2.26
C SER A 360 -22.57 34.60 -0.90
N VAL A 361 -21.39 34.39 -0.33
CA VAL A 361 -21.18 33.86 1.02
C VAL A 361 -20.75 34.99 1.94
N THR A 362 -21.31 35.05 3.15
CA THR A 362 -20.78 35.83 4.27
C THR A 362 -19.95 34.93 5.19
N ASN A 363 -19.05 35.50 5.98
CA ASN A 363 -18.36 34.73 7.03
C ASN A 363 -19.37 34.05 7.99
N GLU A 364 -18.96 32.95 8.62
CA GLU A 364 -19.77 32.27 9.63
C GLU A 364 -19.98 33.20 10.85
N LYS A 365 -21.24 33.31 11.30
CA LYS A 365 -21.64 34.12 12.44
C LYS A 365 -22.52 33.32 13.37
N ILE A 366 -22.20 33.34 14.66
CA ILE A 366 -23.01 32.73 15.72
C ILE A 366 -24.29 33.55 15.91
N THR A 367 -25.44 32.87 16.01
CA THR A 367 -26.76 33.48 16.21
C THR A 367 -27.45 33.02 17.49
N ALA A 368 -27.00 31.93 18.10
CA ALA A 368 -27.44 31.48 19.43
C ALA A 368 -26.30 30.73 20.15
N ILE A 369 -26.27 30.80 21.47
CA ILE A 369 -25.38 29.98 22.32
C ILE A 369 -26.23 29.35 23.44
N GLU A 370 -26.22 28.02 23.52
CA GLU A 370 -27.04 27.25 24.45
C GLU A 370 -26.16 26.34 25.33
N PHE A 371 -26.29 26.45 26.65
CA PHE A 371 -25.67 25.50 27.57
C PHE A 371 -26.31 24.12 27.44
N THR A 372 -25.50 23.08 27.29
CA THR A 372 -25.94 21.67 27.33
C THR A 372 -25.48 21.09 28.67
N THR A 373 -26.38 21.10 29.65
CA THR A 373 -26.09 20.80 31.06
C THR A 373 -27.02 19.71 31.61
N PRO A 374 -26.50 18.65 32.26
CA PRO A 374 -27.32 17.59 32.85
C PRO A 374 -28.11 18.03 34.10
N SER A 375 -27.66 19.08 34.78
CA SER A 375 -28.21 19.57 36.05
C SER A 375 -27.91 21.05 36.24
N ASP A 376 -28.83 21.77 36.91
CA ASP A 376 -28.64 23.17 37.33
C ASP A 376 -27.78 23.29 38.60
N THR A 377 -27.48 22.17 39.26
CA THR A 377 -26.52 22.07 40.36
C THR A 377 -25.21 21.44 39.89
N ILE A 378 -24.07 22.02 40.28
CA ILE A 378 -22.71 21.51 40.03
C ILE A 378 -22.05 21.08 41.34
N ALA A 379 -21.11 20.12 41.31
CA ALA A 379 -20.39 19.70 42.51
C ALA A 379 -19.25 20.66 42.89
N GLN A 380 -18.80 20.60 44.15
CA GLN A 380 -17.55 21.26 44.56
C GLN A 380 -16.36 20.41 44.06
N GLY A 381 -15.73 20.84 42.96
CA GLY A 381 -14.69 20.09 42.26
C GLY A 381 -14.32 20.71 40.91
N LYS A 382 -13.87 19.86 39.98
CA LYS A 382 -13.59 20.23 38.58
C LYS A 382 -14.72 19.74 37.69
N ILE A 383 -15.40 20.66 37.01
CA ILE A 383 -16.67 20.40 36.32
C ILE A 383 -16.49 20.70 34.83
N LYS A 384 -16.57 19.67 33.97
CA LYS A 384 -16.56 19.84 32.52
C LYS A 384 -17.96 20.26 32.04
N LEU A 385 -18.13 21.54 31.73
CA LEU A 385 -19.34 22.09 31.12
C LEU A 385 -19.28 21.98 29.59
N THR A 386 -20.45 21.86 28.94
CA THR A 386 -20.56 21.88 27.48
C THR A 386 -21.62 22.88 27.02
N PHE A 387 -21.39 23.51 25.87
CA PHE A 387 -22.34 24.40 25.22
C PHE A 387 -22.42 24.11 23.71
N LYS A 388 -23.37 24.74 23.04
CA LYS A 388 -23.56 24.69 21.58
C LYS A 388 -23.69 26.11 21.06
N ALA A 389 -22.79 26.51 20.16
CA ALA A 389 -22.90 27.76 19.42
C ALA A 389 -23.44 27.47 18.02
N THR A 390 -24.62 28.00 17.73
CA THR A 390 -25.37 27.75 16.49
C THR A 390 -25.18 28.91 15.52
N ASN A 391 -24.80 28.62 14.28
CA ASN A 391 -24.50 29.61 13.25
C ASN A 391 -25.76 30.09 12.48
N GLN A 392 -25.59 31.02 11.53
CA GLN A 392 -26.69 31.59 10.75
C GLN A 392 -27.48 30.57 9.89
N TYR A 393 -26.90 29.38 9.64
CA TYR A 393 -27.53 28.29 8.89
C TYR A 393 -28.29 27.30 9.79
N LYS A 394 -28.31 27.55 11.11
CA LYS A 394 -28.84 26.66 12.16
C LYS A 394 -28.03 25.37 12.37
N GLU A 395 -26.78 25.35 11.93
CA GLU A 395 -25.83 24.29 12.23
C GLU A 395 -25.08 24.60 13.54
N VAL A 396 -24.68 23.58 14.30
CA VAL A 396 -23.71 23.75 15.39
C VAL A 396 -22.34 23.98 14.77
N SER A 397 -21.66 25.04 15.20
CA SER A 397 -20.37 25.44 14.60
C SER A 397 -19.19 24.64 15.14
N ASP A 398 -18.21 24.31 14.30
CA ASP A 398 -16.92 23.73 14.72
C ASP A 398 -16.01 24.69 15.55
N ILE A 399 -16.51 25.86 16.00
CA ILE A 399 -15.69 26.85 16.72
C ILE A 399 -15.41 26.37 18.15
N SER A 400 -14.11 26.25 18.47
CA SER A 400 -13.56 25.91 19.79
C SER A 400 -13.95 26.91 20.90
N ALA A 401 -14.11 26.42 22.13
CA ALA A 401 -14.37 27.24 23.32
C ALA A 401 -13.27 28.27 23.58
N ALA A 402 -12.03 28.00 23.20
CA ALA A 402 -10.88 28.86 23.46
C ALA A 402 -10.92 30.23 22.77
N ILE A 403 -11.82 30.48 21.82
CA ILE A 403 -12.02 31.81 21.21
C ILE A 403 -13.26 32.56 21.70
N PHE A 404 -14.09 31.95 22.55
CA PHE A 404 -15.20 32.66 23.22
C PHE A 404 -14.66 33.39 24.45
N SER A 405 -15.20 34.58 24.75
CA SER A 405 -14.90 35.25 26.01
C SER A 405 -15.79 34.65 27.10
N ILE A 406 -15.17 33.97 28.07
CA ILE A 406 -15.84 33.24 29.15
C ILE A 406 -15.52 33.91 30.48
N TYR A 407 -16.55 34.11 31.31
CA TYR A 407 -16.43 34.79 32.60
C TYR A 407 -17.21 34.04 33.70
N THR A 408 -16.63 33.97 34.89
CA THR A 408 -17.26 33.42 36.10
C THR A 408 -17.56 34.53 37.12
N SER A 409 -18.60 34.34 37.94
CA SER A 409 -18.88 35.21 39.08
C SER A 409 -19.58 34.42 40.21
N PRO A 410 -19.04 34.40 41.44
CA PRO A 410 -17.73 34.92 41.84
C PRO A 410 -16.57 34.18 41.13
N ASP A 411 -15.35 34.73 41.21
CA ASP A 411 -14.17 34.20 40.50
C ASP A 411 -13.97 32.69 40.76
N GLY A 412 -14.02 31.91 39.69
CA GLY A 412 -13.69 30.48 39.63
C GLY A 412 -12.90 30.19 38.36
N ASP A 413 -11.87 29.35 38.46
CA ASP A 413 -10.89 29.18 37.39
C ASP A 413 -11.53 28.45 36.20
N THR A 414 -11.33 28.96 34.98
CA THR A 414 -11.88 28.36 33.76
C THR A 414 -10.80 28.01 32.76
N VAL A 415 -10.81 26.77 32.29
CA VAL A 415 -9.95 26.28 31.21
C VAL A 415 -10.83 25.88 30.02
N PRO A 416 -10.97 26.73 28.98
CA PRO A 416 -11.68 26.36 27.76
C PRO A 416 -10.90 25.32 26.96
N ALA A 417 -11.61 24.36 26.37
CA ALA A 417 -10.98 23.35 25.52
C ALA A 417 -10.55 23.96 24.18
N GLY A 418 -9.36 23.59 23.71
CA GLY A 418 -8.79 24.09 22.45
C GLY A 418 -9.46 23.54 21.19
N ASP A 419 -10.19 22.44 21.30
CA ASP A 419 -10.72 21.61 20.20
C ASP A 419 -12.25 21.61 20.08
N SER A 420 -12.97 22.05 21.12
CA SER A 420 -14.38 21.72 21.32
C SER A 420 -15.14 22.79 22.09
N GLN A 421 -16.48 22.77 22.05
CA GLN A 421 -17.36 23.66 22.83
C GLN A 421 -17.56 23.14 24.26
N SER A 422 -16.45 22.89 24.93
CA SER A 422 -16.40 22.49 26.34
C SER A 422 -15.40 23.34 27.12
N LEU A 423 -15.63 23.47 28.42
CA LEU A 423 -14.68 24.08 29.34
C LEU A 423 -14.68 23.35 30.68
N THR A 424 -13.53 23.32 31.35
CA THR A 424 -13.46 22.91 32.76
C THR A 424 -13.62 24.16 33.62
N VAL A 425 -14.55 24.14 34.56
CA VAL A 425 -14.64 25.09 35.67
C VAL A 425 -14.09 24.41 36.91
N ASP A 426 -13.06 24.99 37.54
CA ASP A 426 -12.56 24.56 38.84
C ASP A 426 -13.05 25.53 39.92
N VAL A 427 -13.89 25.03 40.83
CA VAL A 427 -14.40 25.80 41.98
C VAL A 427 -13.63 25.51 43.28
N THR A 428 -12.62 24.62 43.26
CA THR A 428 -11.93 24.17 44.48
C THR A 428 -11.22 25.31 45.19
N HIS A 429 -10.51 26.18 44.47
CA HIS A 429 -9.88 27.38 45.05
C HIS A 429 -10.92 28.35 45.64
N ALA A 430 -12.04 28.57 44.96
CA ALA A 430 -13.11 29.44 45.43
C ALA A 430 -13.81 28.88 46.69
N VAL A 431 -13.96 27.55 46.80
CA VAL A 431 -14.49 26.87 47.99
C VAL A 431 -13.47 26.91 49.14
N TYR A 432 -12.19 26.63 48.89
CA TYR A 432 -11.13 26.70 49.91
C TYR A 432 -10.94 28.14 50.44
N ALA A 433 -10.96 29.14 49.56
CA ALA A 433 -10.94 30.56 49.91
C ALA A 433 -12.28 31.06 50.48
N ASN A 434 -13.25 30.17 50.71
CA ASN A 434 -14.55 30.47 51.31
C ASN A 434 -15.37 31.54 50.54
N LYS A 435 -15.10 31.74 49.24
CA LYS A 435 -15.89 32.55 48.30
C LYS A 435 -17.16 31.82 47.83
N LEU A 436 -17.07 30.50 47.68
CA LEU A 436 -18.19 29.61 47.36
C LEU A 436 -18.41 28.60 48.49
N ARG A 437 -19.67 28.22 48.69
CA ARG A 437 -20.11 27.19 49.64
C ARG A 437 -21.23 26.37 49.00
N LYS A 438 -21.66 25.30 49.67
CA LYS A 438 -22.94 24.65 49.33
C LYS A 438 -24.08 25.68 49.32
N ASP A 439 -25.01 25.51 48.39
CA ASP A 439 -26.18 26.35 48.09
C ASP A 439 -25.82 27.79 47.63
N SER A 440 -24.54 28.08 47.35
CA SER A 440 -24.11 29.33 46.71
C SER A 440 -24.35 29.30 45.20
N GLN A 441 -24.47 30.46 44.56
CA GLN A 441 -24.61 30.56 43.11
C GLN A 441 -23.26 30.84 42.43
N LEU A 442 -23.01 30.16 41.31
CA LEU A 442 -21.97 30.49 40.34
C LEU A 442 -22.64 30.88 39.03
N THR A 443 -22.36 32.08 38.52
CA THR A 443 -22.74 32.48 37.16
C THR A 443 -21.60 32.20 36.20
N VAL A 444 -21.89 31.53 35.07
CA VAL A 444 -20.98 31.38 33.93
C VAL A 444 -21.58 32.13 32.74
N ASN A 445 -20.86 33.12 32.21
CA ASN A 445 -21.23 33.87 31.02
C ASN A 445 -20.31 33.49 29.85
N ILE A 446 -20.88 33.28 28.66
CA ILE A 446 -20.15 32.95 27.42
C ILE A 446 -20.57 33.96 26.35
N VAL A 447 -19.58 34.67 25.79
CA VAL A 447 -19.78 35.72 24.78
C VAL A 447 -19.11 35.32 23.47
N ALA A 448 -19.83 35.48 22.35
CA ALA A 448 -19.33 35.21 21.01
C ALA A 448 -18.10 36.08 20.66
N PRO A 449 -17.18 35.61 19.78
CA PRO A 449 -15.98 36.37 19.41
C PRO A 449 -16.25 37.75 18.79
N ASP A 450 -17.41 37.93 18.15
CA ASP A 450 -17.86 39.19 17.56
C ASP A 450 -18.80 40.01 18.48
N TYR A 451 -18.93 39.59 19.75
CA TYR A 451 -19.81 40.16 20.77
C TYR A 451 -21.30 40.24 20.41
N SER A 452 -21.74 39.59 19.31
CA SER A 452 -23.13 39.72 18.83
C SER A 452 -24.15 38.86 19.56
N VAL A 453 -23.68 37.83 20.26
CA VAL A 453 -24.49 36.91 21.07
C VAL A 453 -23.74 36.63 22.37
N GLN A 454 -24.47 36.62 23.48
CA GLN A 454 -23.98 36.15 24.78
C GLN A 454 -25.05 35.31 25.48
N THR A 455 -24.61 34.40 26.35
CA THR A 455 -25.51 33.56 27.14
C THR A 455 -24.93 33.36 28.55
N SER A 456 -25.79 33.42 29.56
CA SER A 456 -25.39 33.24 30.96
C SER A 456 -26.21 32.12 31.60
N LYS A 457 -25.54 31.22 32.33
CA LYS A 457 -26.17 30.18 33.15
C LYS A 457 -25.75 30.36 34.59
N VAL A 458 -26.73 30.41 35.48
CA VAL A 458 -26.51 30.34 36.93
C VAL A 458 -26.61 28.89 37.34
N PHE A 459 -25.62 28.42 38.10
CA PHE A 459 -25.56 27.09 38.70
C PHE A 459 -25.58 27.21 40.22
N THR A 460 -26.23 26.26 40.88
CA THR A 460 -26.12 26.08 42.34
C THR A 460 -24.91 25.22 42.65
N VAL A 461 -24.07 25.63 43.59
CA VAL A 461 -22.94 24.82 44.09
C VAL A 461 -23.48 23.84 45.11
N GLY A 462 -23.41 22.55 44.81
CA GLY A 462 -23.91 21.46 45.64
C GLY A 462 -22.89 20.92 46.63
N ASP A 463 -22.90 19.60 46.81
CA ASP A 463 -21.98 18.84 47.66
C ASP A 463 -20.61 18.59 46.97
N PRO A 464 -19.57 18.16 47.72
CA PRO A 464 -18.29 17.72 47.15
C PRO A 464 -18.43 16.67 46.04
N GLN A 465 -17.54 16.71 45.04
CA GLN A 465 -17.62 15.82 43.88
C GLN A 465 -17.38 14.34 44.25
N THR A 466 -18.34 13.48 43.92
CA THR A 466 -18.30 12.02 44.17
C THR A 466 -18.72 11.25 42.91
N VAL A 467 -18.14 10.07 42.66
CA VAL A 467 -18.55 9.23 41.51
C VAL A 467 -19.89 8.56 41.82
N SER A 468 -20.94 9.00 41.13
CA SER A 468 -22.29 8.43 41.25
C SER A 468 -22.50 7.28 40.27
N LYS A 469 -22.07 7.47 39.01
CA LYS A 469 -22.23 6.49 37.92
C LYS A 469 -20.91 6.29 37.19
N VAL A 470 -20.66 5.05 36.76
CA VAL A 470 -19.66 4.72 35.75
C VAL A 470 -20.34 3.97 34.60
N GLU A 471 -19.84 4.15 33.39
CA GLU A 471 -20.17 3.38 32.19
C GLU A 471 -18.89 2.81 31.59
N LEU A 472 -18.90 1.56 31.10
CA LEU A 472 -17.74 0.89 30.50
C LEU A 472 -17.99 0.59 29.01
N GLY A 473 -17.09 1.10 28.15
CA GLY A 473 -17.08 0.87 26.71
C GLY A 473 -16.58 -0.53 26.33
N ASP A 474 -16.25 -0.73 25.06
CA ASP A 474 -15.63 -1.97 24.58
C ASP A 474 -14.12 -1.97 24.81
N ILE A 475 -13.58 -3.13 25.21
CA ILE A 475 -12.19 -3.26 25.66
C ILE A 475 -11.24 -3.11 24.47
N VAL A 476 -10.26 -2.21 24.59
CA VAL A 476 -9.32 -1.89 23.52
C VAL A 476 -8.08 -2.78 23.66
N TYR A 477 -8.01 -3.80 22.82
CA TYR A 477 -6.87 -4.71 22.75
C TYR A 477 -5.78 -4.18 21.81
N VAL A 478 -4.52 -4.23 22.27
CA VAL A 478 -3.34 -3.88 21.45
C VAL A 478 -3.18 -4.87 20.28
N ASN A 479 -2.71 -4.38 19.13
CA ASN A 479 -2.42 -5.16 17.91
C ASN A 479 -3.60 -6.02 17.38
N GLY A 480 -4.85 -5.64 17.66
CA GLY A 480 -6.02 -6.34 17.14
C GLY A 480 -6.29 -7.71 17.76
N LYS A 481 -5.72 -8.01 18.94
CA LYS A 481 -6.11 -9.18 19.74
C LYS A 481 -7.61 -9.13 20.08
N THR A 482 -8.20 -10.28 20.40
CA THR A 482 -9.63 -10.42 20.83
C THR A 482 -9.78 -11.00 22.23
N LYS A 483 -8.66 -11.17 22.93
CA LYS A 483 -8.49 -11.77 24.26
C LYS A 483 -7.21 -11.20 24.88
N LEU A 484 -7.13 -11.15 26.21
CA LEU A 484 -5.93 -10.80 26.97
C LEU A 484 -5.05 -12.04 27.12
N GLU A 485 -3.76 -11.93 26.82
CA GLU A 485 -2.76 -12.98 27.05
C GLU A 485 -1.94 -12.68 28.32
N ALA A 486 -1.12 -13.64 28.75
CA ALA A 486 -0.36 -13.51 30.00
C ALA A 486 0.60 -12.32 29.94
N GLY A 487 0.56 -11.47 30.98
CA GLY A 487 1.34 -10.23 31.05
C GLY A 487 0.86 -9.06 30.17
N ASP A 488 -0.15 -9.23 29.30
CA ASP A 488 -0.71 -8.12 28.51
C ASP A 488 -1.34 -7.05 29.43
N MET A 489 -1.37 -5.81 28.94
CA MET A 489 -2.15 -4.71 29.51
C MET A 489 -3.12 -4.17 28.45
N VAL A 490 -4.34 -3.78 28.86
CA VAL A 490 -5.37 -3.19 27.99
C VAL A 490 -6.08 -2.01 28.65
N THR A 491 -6.53 -1.07 27.83
CA THR A 491 -7.40 0.04 28.24
C THR A 491 -8.87 -0.36 28.14
N VAL A 492 -9.66 0.02 29.13
CA VAL A 492 -11.12 -0.07 29.13
C VAL A 492 -11.67 1.35 29.06
N PRO A 493 -12.13 1.83 27.88
CA PRO A 493 -12.77 3.14 27.76
C PRO A 493 -13.93 3.24 28.74
N TYR A 494 -14.09 4.38 29.40
CA TYR A 494 -15.14 4.57 30.39
C TYR A 494 -15.71 6.00 30.37
N LYS A 495 -16.82 6.20 31.06
CA LYS A 495 -17.32 7.52 31.44
C LYS A 495 -17.73 7.47 32.90
N ALA A 496 -17.13 8.32 33.73
CA ALA A 496 -17.53 8.49 35.13
C ALA A 496 -18.30 9.80 35.28
N PHE A 497 -19.40 9.78 36.03
CA PHE A 497 -20.29 10.92 36.24
C PHE A 497 -20.49 11.19 37.73
N ASP A 498 -20.57 12.47 38.09
CA ASP A 498 -20.82 12.90 39.46
C ASP A 498 -22.29 12.78 39.88
N GLN A 499 -22.60 13.12 41.14
CA GLN A 499 -23.96 13.06 41.67
C GLN A 499 -24.97 13.99 40.97
N TYR A 500 -24.53 14.89 40.09
CA TYR A 500 -25.36 15.79 39.28
C TYR A 500 -25.25 15.48 37.77
N GLY A 501 -24.57 14.40 37.39
CA GLY A 501 -24.47 13.91 36.01
C GLY A 501 -23.34 14.54 35.18
N TYR A 502 -22.46 15.35 35.77
CA TYR A 502 -21.30 15.91 35.05
C TYR A 502 -20.16 14.89 34.95
N GLN A 503 -19.45 14.89 33.82
CA GLN A 503 -18.32 13.96 33.63
C GLN A 503 -17.15 14.34 34.55
N ILE A 504 -16.63 13.35 35.27
CA ILE A 504 -15.46 13.49 36.16
C ILE A 504 -14.19 13.22 35.35
N THR A 505 -13.26 14.19 35.36
CA THR A 505 -11.93 14.10 34.73
C THR A 505 -10.78 14.15 35.75
N ASP A 506 -11.07 14.27 37.06
CA ASP A 506 -10.06 14.33 38.10
C ASP A 506 -9.72 12.93 38.65
N LEU A 507 -8.45 12.53 38.55
CA LEU A 507 -7.98 11.20 38.92
C LEU A 507 -8.08 10.91 40.42
N ASP A 508 -7.92 11.92 41.28
CA ASP A 508 -7.99 11.71 42.72
C ASP A 508 -9.44 11.62 43.18
N VAL A 509 -10.36 12.35 42.53
CA VAL A 509 -11.81 12.13 42.69
C VAL A 509 -12.20 10.71 42.27
N LEU A 510 -11.66 10.19 41.15
CA LEU A 510 -11.92 8.82 40.70
C LEU A 510 -11.37 7.77 41.67
N LYS A 511 -10.09 7.84 42.05
CA LYS A 511 -9.45 6.90 42.99
C LYS A 511 -10.08 6.91 44.38
N LYS A 512 -10.57 8.06 44.85
CA LYS A 512 -11.18 8.21 46.18
C LYS A 512 -12.63 7.75 46.23
N ASN A 513 -13.40 7.98 45.16
CA ASN A 513 -14.85 7.80 45.15
C ASN A 513 -15.35 6.66 44.26
N ALA A 514 -14.47 5.84 43.67
CA ALA A 514 -14.84 4.62 42.98
C ALA A 514 -13.84 3.47 43.23
N SER A 515 -14.32 2.23 43.20
CA SER A 515 -13.48 1.03 43.20
C SER A 515 -13.56 0.28 41.87
N ALA A 516 -12.41 -0.12 41.36
CA ALA A 516 -12.28 -1.08 40.28
C ALA A 516 -11.87 -2.44 40.88
N TYR A 517 -12.51 -3.52 40.45
CA TYR A 517 -12.20 -4.89 40.91
C TYR A 517 -12.59 -5.93 39.86
N SER A 518 -12.11 -7.16 40.02
CA SER A 518 -12.45 -8.27 39.13
C SER A 518 -12.84 -9.52 39.93
N THR A 519 -13.68 -10.37 39.34
CA THR A 519 -14.12 -11.63 39.95
C THR A 519 -13.09 -12.76 39.87
N ALA A 520 -11.97 -12.58 39.17
CA ALA A 520 -10.99 -13.64 38.86
C ALA A 520 -9.63 -13.41 39.55
N ALA A 521 -9.54 -13.76 40.84
CA ALA A 521 -8.27 -13.83 41.56
C ALA A 521 -7.32 -14.85 40.88
N GLY A 522 -6.05 -14.45 40.67
CA GLY A 522 -5.06 -15.28 39.96
C GLY A 522 -5.11 -15.20 38.43
N VAL A 523 -5.80 -14.21 37.87
CA VAL A 523 -5.81 -13.92 36.42
C VAL A 523 -5.49 -12.44 36.14
N ILE A 524 -6.00 -11.54 36.97
CA ILE A 524 -5.60 -10.13 37.02
C ILE A 524 -4.43 -9.98 38.02
N ASP A 525 -3.43 -9.14 37.69
CA ASP A 525 -2.21 -8.99 38.50
C ASP A 525 -2.44 -8.16 39.77
N THR A 526 -3.00 -8.79 40.81
CA THR A 526 -3.27 -8.14 42.11
C THR A 526 -2.01 -7.67 42.85
N ALA A 527 -0.81 -8.09 42.41
CA ALA A 527 0.47 -7.59 42.93
C ALA A 527 0.95 -6.31 42.21
N ALA A 528 0.29 -5.88 41.14
CA ALA A 528 0.66 -4.67 40.41
C ALA A 528 0.41 -3.39 41.24
N THR A 529 1.45 -2.54 41.30
CA THR A 529 1.36 -1.18 41.85
C THR A 529 0.72 -0.21 40.87
N ALA A 530 0.81 -0.47 39.56
CA ALA A 530 0.17 0.26 38.48
C ALA A 530 -0.23 -0.71 37.34
N PRO A 531 -1.49 -0.71 36.86
CA PRO A 531 -2.65 -0.13 37.54
C PRO A 531 -2.85 -0.74 38.95
N PRO A 532 -3.46 -0.03 39.90
CA PRO A 532 -3.62 -0.51 41.27
C PRO A 532 -4.33 -1.87 41.32
N GLN A 533 -3.77 -2.86 42.04
CA GLN A 533 -4.32 -4.22 42.13
C GLN A 533 -4.54 -4.90 40.75
N GLY A 534 -3.83 -4.45 39.71
CA GLY A 534 -3.94 -4.97 38.35
C GLY A 534 -5.18 -4.50 37.58
N PHE A 535 -6.09 -3.73 38.19
CA PHE A 535 -7.21 -3.09 37.49
C PHE A 535 -7.66 -1.81 38.21
N GLY A 536 -7.52 -0.66 37.55
CA GLY A 536 -7.94 0.62 38.11
C GLY A 536 -7.53 1.85 37.31
N PHE A 537 -7.92 3.01 37.83
CA PHE A 537 -7.62 4.31 37.23
C PHE A 537 -6.15 4.70 37.45
N ILE A 538 -5.49 5.13 36.38
CA ILE A 538 -4.12 5.62 36.34
C ILE A 538 -4.08 7.06 35.77
N ALA A 539 -2.89 7.62 35.55
CA ALA A 539 -2.76 8.89 34.82
C ALA A 539 -3.24 8.75 33.37
N GLU A 540 -3.43 9.88 32.68
CA GLU A 540 -3.69 9.89 31.23
C GLU A 540 -2.41 9.44 30.50
N GLU A 541 -2.54 8.49 29.55
CA GLU A 541 -1.46 8.02 28.68
C GLU A 541 -1.89 8.00 27.18
N THR A 542 -2.98 8.70 26.84
CA THR A 542 -3.68 8.59 25.53
C THR A 542 -3.84 9.91 24.78
N GLY A 543 -3.56 11.05 25.41
CA GLY A 543 -3.64 12.40 24.83
C GLY A 543 -5.03 13.03 24.79
N ASP A 544 -6.04 12.48 25.47
CA ASP A 544 -7.42 13.02 25.49
C ASP A 544 -7.74 13.91 26.71
N GLY A 545 -6.80 14.07 27.65
CA GLY A 545 -6.98 14.84 28.87
C GLY A 545 -7.87 14.19 29.94
N ILE A 546 -8.17 12.89 29.82
CA ILE A 546 -8.97 12.11 30.76
C ILE A 546 -8.10 10.96 31.33
N PRO A 547 -8.12 10.70 32.65
CA PRO A 547 -7.28 9.64 33.22
C PRO A 547 -7.65 8.26 32.66
N ASP A 548 -6.68 7.37 32.41
CA ASP A 548 -6.96 6.05 31.82
C ASP A 548 -7.48 5.03 32.85
N LEU A 549 -8.33 4.09 32.41
CA LEU A 549 -8.72 2.89 33.17
C LEU A 549 -8.09 1.65 32.51
N LYS A 550 -7.10 1.03 33.18
CA LYS A 550 -6.32 -0.09 32.60
C LYS A 550 -6.40 -1.37 33.43
N VAL A 551 -6.30 -2.49 32.74
CA VAL A 551 -6.26 -3.87 33.25
C VAL A 551 -4.93 -4.50 32.89
N LYS A 552 -4.31 -5.25 33.81
CA LYS A 552 -3.08 -6.01 33.58
C LYS A 552 -3.28 -7.49 33.95
N ALA A 553 -2.92 -8.39 33.04
CA ALA A 553 -2.89 -9.83 33.29
C ALA A 553 -1.70 -10.25 34.17
N VAL A 554 -1.86 -11.33 34.95
CA VAL A 554 -0.72 -12.04 35.54
C VAL A 554 0.22 -12.58 34.44
N SER A 555 1.51 -12.71 34.76
CA SER A 555 2.52 -13.19 33.81
C SER A 555 2.42 -14.68 33.43
N ASN A 556 1.52 -15.46 34.04
CA ASN A 556 1.23 -16.84 33.65
C ASN A 556 -0.19 -17.26 34.07
N PHE A 557 -0.93 -17.94 33.20
CA PHE A 557 -2.27 -18.45 33.45
C PHE A 557 -2.26 -19.95 33.78
N GLY A 558 -2.96 -20.35 34.84
CA GLY A 558 -3.24 -21.76 35.15
C GLY A 558 -4.46 -22.32 34.40
N GLN A 559 -5.14 -21.51 33.58
CA GLN A 559 -6.40 -21.83 32.94
C GLN A 559 -6.18 -22.45 31.55
N LEU A 560 -6.73 -23.65 31.33
CA LEU A 560 -6.52 -24.44 30.10
C LEU A 560 -7.45 -24.07 28.94
N ASN A 561 -8.43 -23.21 29.17
CA ASN A 561 -9.42 -22.75 28.18
C ASN A 561 -9.49 -21.22 28.17
N VAL A 562 -10.04 -20.65 27.10
CA VAL A 562 -10.44 -19.23 27.09
C VAL A 562 -11.52 -19.02 28.15
N GLN A 563 -11.33 -18.03 29.02
CA GLN A 563 -12.25 -17.72 30.12
C GLN A 563 -12.82 -16.30 29.99
N ASP A 564 -14.09 -16.16 30.38
CA ASP A 564 -14.78 -14.87 30.48
C ASP A 564 -14.62 -14.35 31.92
N VAL A 565 -13.92 -13.22 32.07
CA VAL A 565 -13.62 -12.58 33.36
C VAL A 565 -14.41 -11.28 33.47
N THR A 566 -15.19 -11.13 34.54
CA THR A 566 -15.90 -9.88 34.81
C THR A 566 -14.96 -8.86 35.45
N LEU A 567 -14.89 -7.70 34.81
CA LEU A 567 -14.37 -6.45 35.35
C LEU A 567 -15.55 -5.65 35.88
N SER A 568 -15.42 -5.06 37.07
CA SER A 568 -16.46 -4.28 37.74
C SER A 568 -15.90 -2.94 38.21
N VAL A 569 -16.61 -1.86 37.97
CA VAL A 569 -16.30 -0.54 38.55
C VAL A 569 -17.55 0.01 39.25
N SER A 570 -17.42 0.31 40.54
CA SER A 570 -18.49 0.80 41.41
C SER A 570 -18.21 2.23 41.87
N GLY A 571 -19.19 3.12 41.73
CA GLY A 571 -19.15 4.44 42.38
C GLY A 571 -19.58 4.36 43.85
N PHE A 572 -18.90 5.11 44.72
CA PHE A 572 -19.23 5.25 46.15
C PHE A 572 -20.15 6.45 46.46
N GLY A 573 -20.57 7.19 45.43
CA GLY A 573 -21.58 8.26 45.54
C GLY A 573 -22.98 7.72 45.87
N SER A 574 -23.93 8.64 46.06
CA SER A 574 -25.27 8.41 46.62
C SER A 574 -26.18 7.41 45.86
N SER A 575 -25.77 6.92 44.68
CA SER A 575 -26.52 5.92 43.89
C SER A 575 -25.85 4.54 43.80
N GLY A 576 -24.60 4.39 44.25
CA GLY A 576 -23.89 3.11 44.35
C GLY A 576 -23.72 2.32 43.05
N GLN A 577 -23.85 2.95 41.87
CA GLN A 577 -23.96 2.20 40.62
C GLN A 577 -22.67 1.46 40.26
N THR A 578 -22.83 0.20 39.84
CA THR A 578 -21.75 -0.67 39.39
C THR A 578 -21.92 -0.99 37.91
N ALA A 579 -20.93 -0.63 37.10
CA ALA A 579 -20.85 -1.07 35.71
C ALA A 579 -19.93 -2.28 35.60
N THR A 580 -20.28 -3.23 34.72
CA THR A 580 -19.49 -4.44 34.49
C THR A 580 -19.17 -4.62 33.02
N LYS A 581 -18.03 -5.26 32.73
CA LYS A 581 -17.63 -5.64 31.38
C LYS A 581 -16.99 -7.02 31.41
N VAL A 582 -17.30 -7.86 30.43
CA VAL A 582 -16.68 -9.18 30.27
C VAL A 582 -15.43 -9.04 29.40
N LEU A 583 -14.29 -9.38 29.97
CA LEU A 583 -12.99 -9.51 29.33
C LEU A 583 -12.75 -10.98 28.97
N LYS A 584 -12.24 -11.27 27.77
CA LYS A 584 -11.82 -12.64 27.42
C LYS A 584 -10.34 -12.82 27.73
N ILE A 585 -9.99 -13.92 28.38
CA ILE A 585 -8.63 -14.29 28.74
C ILE A 585 -8.20 -15.50 27.92
N GLY A 586 -6.97 -15.51 27.42
CA GLY A 586 -6.40 -16.63 26.68
C GLY A 586 -6.15 -17.87 27.55
N ALA A 587 -6.27 -19.05 26.93
CA ALA A 587 -5.76 -20.28 27.51
C ALA A 587 -4.22 -20.22 27.70
N SER A 588 -3.72 -20.99 28.67
CA SER A 588 -2.29 -21.14 28.93
C SER A 588 -1.55 -21.71 27.71
N LYS A 589 -0.44 -21.07 27.29
CA LYS A 589 0.37 -21.45 26.13
C LYS A 589 1.34 -22.61 26.41
N ALA A 590 0.94 -23.55 27.26
CA ALA A 590 1.76 -24.69 27.65
C ALA A 590 1.83 -25.76 26.54
N PRO A 591 3.01 -26.36 26.27
CA PRO A 591 3.12 -27.51 25.38
C PRO A 591 2.22 -28.68 25.81
N TYR A 592 1.54 -29.29 24.85
CA TYR A 592 0.68 -30.46 25.05
C TYR A 592 0.85 -31.52 23.96
N ASP A 593 1.01 -31.12 22.69
CA ASP A 593 1.28 -32.02 21.57
C ASP A 593 2.57 -31.64 20.85
N ILE A 594 3.18 -32.60 20.15
CA ILE A 594 4.43 -32.38 19.41
C ILE A 594 4.50 -33.29 18.18
N SER A 595 5.00 -32.75 17.06
CA SER A 595 5.45 -33.54 15.91
C SER A 595 6.85 -33.10 15.45
N ILE A 596 7.57 -34.02 14.81
CA ILE A 596 8.93 -33.80 14.29
C ILE A 596 8.86 -33.81 12.76
N GLY A 597 9.34 -32.74 12.13
CA GLY A 597 9.40 -32.61 10.68
C GLY A 597 10.39 -33.57 10.03
N ASN A 598 10.35 -33.66 8.70
CA ASN A 598 11.19 -34.56 7.93
C ASN A 598 12.65 -34.07 7.84
N PHE A 599 13.57 -35.02 7.71
CA PHE A 599 14.96 -34.75 7.36
C PHE A 599 15.03 -34.06 5.99
N PRO A 600 15.65 -32.87 5.87
CA PRO A 600 15.56 -32.06 4.64
C PRO A 600 16.48 -32.54 3.51
N ASN A 601 17.51 -33.32 3.83
CA ASN A 601 18.46 -33.92 2.89
C ASN A 601 18.92 -35.28 3.46
N THR A 602 19.68 -36.05 2.68
CA THR A 602 20.41 -37.23 3.16
C THR A 602 21.31 -36.87 4.36
N VAL A 603 21.38 -37.73 5.38
CA VAL A 603 22.31 -37.55 6.51
C VAL A 603 23.51 -38.47 6.31
N ALA A 604 24.70 -37.93 6.12
CA ALA A 604 25.91 -38.73 5.89
C ALA A 604 26.97 -38.54 6.98
N VAL A 605 27.84 -39.55 7.10
CA VAL A 605 29.10 -39.46 7.87
C VAL A 605 29.92 -38.26 7.41
N GLY A 606 30.44 -37.46 8.35
CA GLY A 606 31.20 -36.26 8.04
C GLY A 606 30.37 -35.01 7.78
N ASP A 607 29.03 -35.07 7.81
CA ASP A 607 28.17 -33.91 7.59
C ASP A 607 28.21 -32.88 8.74
N ASP A 608 27.79 -31.65 8.43
CA ASP A 608 27.58 -30.59 9.43
C ASP A 608 26.33 -30.90 10.27
N ASP A 609 26.17 -30.20 11.40
CA ASP A 609 25.03 -30.39 12.29
C ASP A 609 23.69 -30.15 11.56
N PHE A 610 22.74 -31.08 11.71
CA PHE A 610 21.38 -30.96 11.17
C PHE A 610 20.44 -30.39 12.23
N TYR A 611 19.37 -29.75 11.75
CA TYR A 611 18.35 -29.15 12.58
C TYR A 611 16.98 -29.59 12.06
N LEU A 612 16.25 -30.37 12.86
CA LEU A 612 14.90 -30.83 12.55
C LEU A 612 13.87 -29.84 13.11
N PRO A 613 12.99 -29.25 12.27
CA PRO A 613 11.89 -28.45 12.77
C PRO A 613 10.91 -29.33 13.55
N ILE A 614 10.31 -28.77 14.60
CA ILE A 614 9.20 -29.37 15.32
C ILE A 614 7.96 -28.49 15.22
N VAL A 615 6.79 -29.09 15.36
CA VAL A 615 5.54 -28.35 15.56
C VAL A 615 5.00 -28.75 16.93
N VAL A 616 5.03 -27.81 17.86
CA VAL A 616 4.45 -27.97 19.20
C VAL A 616 3.06 -27.34 19.20
N LYS A 617 2.12 -27.95 19.93
CA LYS A 617 0.77 -27.42 20.09
C LYS A 617 0.35 -27.34 21.55
N ASP A 618 -0.53 -26.40 21.85
CA ASP A 618 -1.26 -26.34 23.11
C ASP A 618 -2.34 -27.44 23.21
N GLN A 619 -3.03 -27.51 24.35
CA GLN A 619 -4.10 -28.50 24.56
C GLN A 619 -5.36 -28.25 23.71
N GLY A 620 -5.55 -27.02 23.21
CA GLY A 620 -6.58 -26.68 22.22
C GLY A 620 -6.22 -27.08 20.79
N GLY A 621 -4.98 -27.50 20.53
CA GLY A 621 -4.48 -27.88 19.22
C GLY A 621 -3.93 -26.71 18.37
N ASN A 622 -3.82 -25.51 18.95
CA ASN A 622 -3.18 -24.35 18.32
C ASN A 622 -1.65 -24.56 18.27
N ILE A 623 -1.00 -24.11 17.20
CA ILE A 623 0.46 -24.19 17.09
C ILE A 623 1.08 -23.09 17.95
N LEU A 624 2.01 -23.46 18.84
CA LEU A 624 2.79 -22.51 19.63
C LEU A 624 3.83 -21.80 18.74
N SER A 625 4.12 -20.52 19.03
CA SER A 625 5.18 -19.80 18.31
C SER A 625 6.57 -20.33 18.69
N THR A 626 7.57 -19.98 17.89
CA THR A 626 8.97 -20.37 18.12
C THR A 626 9.47 -19.93 19.49
N ASP A 627 9.04 -18.76 19.99
CA ASP A 627 9.49 -18.25 21.28
C ASP A 627 8.67 -18.83 22.45
N ASP A 628 7.35 -19.04 22.32
CA ASP A 628 6.54 -19.80 23.31
C ASP A 628 7.18 -21.20 23.55
N VAL A 629 7.65 -21.83 22.47
CA VAL A 629 8.32 -23.14 22.48
C VAL A 629 9.69 -23.09 23.16
N ILE A 630 10.46 -22.00 23.04
CA ILE A 630 11.77 -21.82 23.68
C ILE A 630 11.66 -21.53 25.17
N GLU A 631 10.65 -20.74 25.56
CA GLU A 631 10.32 -20.44 26.95
C GLU A 631 9.95 -21.73 27.70
N ASN A 632 9.08 -22.55 27.11
CA ASN A 632 8.65 -23.84 27.66
C ASN A 632 9.55 -25.03 27.25
N ALA A 633 10.78 -24.77 26.78
CA ALA A 633 11.68 -25.81 26.27
C ALA A 633 12.19 -26.80 27.34
N ASP A 634 12.00 -26.49 28.62
CA ASP A 634 12.23 -27.40 29.75
C ASP A 634 11.15 -28.49 29.86
N GLN A 635 9.92 -28.22 29.38
CA GLN A 635 8.83 -29.20 29.30
C GLN A 635 8.93 -30.13 28.08
N ILE A 636 9.94 -29.95 27.22
CA ILE A 636 10.13 -30.70 25.98
C ILE A 636 11.40 -31.56 26.10
N SER A 637 11.22 -32.83 26.48
CA SER A 637 12.30 -33.82 26.46
C SER A 637 12.60 -34.24 25.02
N VAL A 638 13.89 -34.25 24.66
CA VAL A 638 14.40 -34.63 23.34
C VAL A 638 15.55 -35.61 23.51
N TYR A 639 15.49 -36.73 22.79
CA TYR A 639 16.46 -37.81 22.87
C TYR A 639 16.47 -38.62 21.57
N GLY A 640 17.38 -39.58 21.43
CA GLY A 640 17.39 -40.43 20.25
C GLY A 640 18.51 -41.46 20.25
N PHE A 641 18.60 -42.20 19.15
CA PHE A 641 19.46 -43.37 19.01
C PHE A 641 20.09 -43.40 17.61
N ALA A 642 21.38 -43.67 17.55
CA ALA A 642 22.17 -43.80 16.33
C ALA A 642 23.25 -44.88 16.49
N ASN A 643 23.82 -45.38 15.40
CA ASN A 643 24.89 -46.37 15.42
C ASN A 643 26.28 -45.76 15.74
N GLY A 644 26.37 -44.93 16.77
CA GLY A 644 27.56 -44.16 17.15
C GLY A 644 27.21 -42.88 17.91
N SER A 645 28.23 -42.08 18.21
CA SER A 645 28.16 -40.88 19.07
C SER A 645 27.47 -39.65 18.43
N ALA A 646 26.45 -39.85 17.60
CA ALA A 646 25.67 -38.74 17.03
C ALA A 646 24.80 -38.09 18.12
N THR A 647 25.13 -36.87 18.53
CA THR A 647 24.51 -36.21 19.67
C THR A 647 23.21 -35.50 19.26
N ILE A 648 22.09 -35.90 19.87
CA ILE A 648 20.74 -35.40 19.58
C ILE A 648 20.26 -34.52 20.74
N GLY A 649 19.82 -33.31 20.44
CA GLY A 649 19.44 -32.26 21.40
C GLY A 649 20.40 -31.08 21.41
N ALA A 650 20.03 -30.00 22.11
CA ALA A 650 20.83 -28.77 22.14
C ALA A 650 22.13 -28.91 22.95
N LYS A 651 23.13 -28.10 22.60
CA LYS A 651 24.42 -27.99 23.31
C LYS A 651 24.58 -26.59 23.89
N ASP A 652 25.25 -26.49 25.04
CA ASP A 652 25.64 -25.19 25.61
C ASP A 652 26.84 -24.56 24.87
N ALA A 653 27.24 -23.36 25.30
CA ALA A 653 28.36 -22.62 24.72
C ALA A 653 29.73 -23.32 24.86
N PHE A 654 29.83 -24.35 25.69
CA PHE A 654 31.04 -25.17 25.89
C PHE A 654 30.94 -26.53 25.16
N GLY A 655 29.88 -26.76 24.38
CA GLY A 655 29.67 -27.98 23.60
C GLY A 655 29.10 -29.15 24.41
N LYS A 656 28.75 -28.95 25.67
CA LYS A 656 28.12 -29.98 26.52
C LYS A 656 26.65 -30.14 26.12
N LEU A 657 26.19 -31.38 25.99
CA LEU A 657 24.77 -31.71 25.78
C LEU A 657 23.94 -31.23 26.99
N ILE A 658 22.95 -30.37 26.73
CA ILE A 658 21.95 -29.94 27.70
C ILE A 658 20.58 -30.59 27.46
N GLY A 659 20.42 -31.31 26.34
CA GLY A 659 19.15 -31.91 25.93
C GLY A 659 18.17 -30.89 25.36
N GLY A 660 16.94 -31.33 25.08
CA GLY A 660 15.89 -30.46 24.60
C GLY A 660 16.19 -29.82 23.24
N ILE A 661 15.64 -28.62 23.03
CA ILE A 661 15.65 -27.88 21.76
C ILE A 661 16.59 -26.68 21.78
N GLU A 662 17.01 -26.23 20.60
CA GLU A 662 17.91 -25.08 20.46
C GLU A 662 17.22 -23.77 20.88
N LYS A 663 17.77 -23.10 21.89
CA LYS A 663 17.16 -21.90 22.50
C LYS A 663 17.61 -20.57 21.89
N SER A 664 18.49 -20.57 20.89
CA SER A 664 19.09 -19.32 20.39
C SER A 664 19.45 -19.30 18.90
N GLY A 665 19.52 -18.09 18.34
CA GLY A 665 19.97 -17.85 16.96
C GLY A 665 18.97 -18.25 15.88
N ALA A 666 19.47 -18.66 14.71
CA ALA A 666 18.66 -18.85 13.49
C ALA A 666 17.92 -20.21 13.43
N ASN A 667 18.42 -21.24 14.12
CA ASN A 667 17.78 -22.56 14.21
C ASN A 667 17.07 -22.74 15.56
N ARG A 668 16.65 -21.64 16.19
CA ARG A 668 15.93 -21.65 17.47
C ARG A 668 14.60 -22.41 17.34
N GLY A 669 14.16 -23.09 18.38
CA GLY A 669 12.93 -23.90 18.37
C GLY A 669 13.04 -25.21 17.58
N THR A 670 14.25 -25.68 17.24
CA THR A 670 14.48 -26.93 16.49
C THR A 670 15.26 -27.97 17.30
N ILE A 671 15.21 -29.24 16.87
CA ILE A 671 16.05 -30.31 17.42
C ILE A 671 17.34 -30.39 16.63
N ARG A 672 18.48 -30.16 17.30
CA ARG A 672 19.80 -30.34 16.72
C ARG A 672 20.24 -31.81 16.72
N ILE A 673 20.98 -32.19 15.68
CA ILE A 673 21.71 -33.45 15.53
C ILE A 673 23.15 -33.07 15.19
N SER A 674 24.09 -33.50 16.01
CA SER A 674 25.46 -32.98 16.01
C SER A 674 26.51 -34.08 16.12
N ASP A 675 27.79 -33.68 16.02
CA ASP A 675 28.97 -34.55 16.06
C ASP A 675 29.12 -35.52 14.86
N LEU A 676 28.26 -35.39 13.84
CA LEU A 676 28.31 -36.20 12.60
C LEU A 676 29.66 -36.13 11.87
N LYS A 677 30.43 -35.06 12.07
CA LYS A 677 31.81 -34.90 11.60
C LYS A 677 32.76 -35.98 12.10
N THR A 678 32.67 -36.28 13.40
CA THR A 678 33.57 -37.20 14.12
C THR A 678 33.30 -38.67 13.80
N LEU A 679 32.16 -38.96 13.15
CA LEU A 679 31.78 -40.32 12.78
C LEU A 679 32.65 -40.88 11.65
N THR A 680 32.67 -42.21 11.54
CA THR A 680 33.30 -42.95 10.44
C THR A 680 32.27 -43.78 9.68
N ASP A 681 32.64 -44.37 8.54
CA ASP A 681 31.75 -45.26 7.79
C ASP A 681 31.35 -46.54 8.55
N GLN A 682 31.94 -46.82 9.71
CA GLN A 682 31.48 -47.85 10.65
C GLN A 682 30.18 -47.45 11.37
N ASN A 683 29.93 -46.14 11.52
CA ASN A 683 28.79 -45.58 12.25
C ASN A 683 27.51 -45.39 11.40
N LYS A 684 27.51 -45.91 10.16
CA LYS A 684 26.32 -45.93 9.30
C LYS A 684 25.23 -46.82 9.92
N GLY A 685 23.97 -46.48 9.68
CA GLY A 685 22.82 -47.20 10.23
C GLY A 685 21.65 -46.28 10.58
N PRO A 686 20.60 -46.79 11.24
CA PRO A 686 19.44 -46.00 11.58
C PRO A 686 19.77 -44.88 12.58
N LEU A 687 19.17 -43.72 12.35
CA LEU A 687 19.18 -42.54 13.21
C LEU A 687 17.73 -42.20 13.53
N THR A 688 17.33 -42.39 14.79
CA THR A 688 15.97 -42.12 15.27
C THR A 688 15.99 -40.98 16.27
N VAL A 689 15.30 -39.90 15.96
CA VAL A 689 15.09 -38.75 16.86
C VAL A 689 13.70 -38.87 17.47
N LYS A 690 13.60 -38.67 18.79
CA LYS A 690 12.36 -38.64 19.55
C LYS A 690 12.23 -37.35 20.35
N ALA A 691 11.00 -36.91 20.52
CA ALA A 691 10.65 -35.80 21.39
C ALA A 691 9.35 -36.13 22.13
N SER A 692 9.24 -35.67 23.37
CA SER A 692 8.09 -35.91 24.23
C SER A 692 7.80 -34.72 25.13
N ILE A 693 6.53 -34.34 25.19
CA ILE A 693 6.04 -33.33 26.13
C ILE A 693 5.94 -33.98 27.50
N ILE A 694 6.66 -33.45 28.49
CA ILE A 694 6.77 -34.04 29.84
C ILE A 694 5.43 -33.98 30.58
N THR A 695 4.66 -32.91 30.40
CA THR A 695 3.39 -32.65 31.09
C THR A 695 2.21 -33.50 30.56
N SER A 696 2.20 -33.84 29.27
CA SER A 696 1.12 -34.61 28.63
C SER A 696 1.47 -36.06 28.31
N GLY A 697 2.76 -36.42 28.32
CA GLY A 697 3.25 -37.72 27.88
C GLY A 697 3.17 -37.98 26.38
N LYS A 698 2.68 -37.03 25.55
CA LYS A 698 2.64 -37.20 24.09
C LYS A 698 4.05 -37.25 23.51
N THR A 699 4.25 -38.13 22.52
CA THR A 699 5.56 -38.37 21.90
C THR A 699 5.50 -38.35 20.38
N ALA A 700 6.58 -37.91 19.76
CA ALA A 700 6.84 -38.02 18.33
C ALA A 700 8.20 -38.67 18.06
N SER A 701 8.32 -39.29 16.89
CA SER A 701 9.53 -39.98 16.44
C SER A 701 9.71 -39.78 14.94
N ASN A 702 10.93 -39.49 14.48
CA ASN A 702 11.28 -39.53 13.06
C ASN A 702 12.61 -40.28 12.89
N THR A 703 12.73 -41.07 11.82
CA THR A 703 13.84 -42.01 11.60
C THR A 703 14.37 -41.90 10.17
N THR A 704 15.69 -41.79 10.04
CA THR A 704 16.42 -41.86 8.77
C THR A 704 17.59 -42.85 8.91
N ASN A 705 18.46 -42.92 7.91
CA ASN A 705 19.76 -43.61 8.02
C ASN A 705 20.91 -42.60 7.90
N ILE A 706 21.92 -42.73 8.76
CA ILE A 706 23.25 -42.18 8.52
C ILE A 706 23.91 -43.05 7.44
N VAL A 707 24.24 -42.45 6.30
CA VAL A 707 24.91 -43.12 5.17
C VAL A 707 26.41 -42.81 5.13
N THR A 708 27.13 -43.53 4.28
CA THR A 708 28.59 -43.38 4.10
C THR A 708 29.01 -41.97 3.65
N LYS A 709 30.23 -41.57 4.00
CA LYS A 709 30.77 -40.22 3.79
C LYS A 709 30.63 -39.71 2.35
N ARG A 710 30.15 -38.47 2.20
CA ARG A 710 29.92 -37.83 0.89
C ARG A 710 31.24 -37.60 0.14
N TYR A 711 31.28 -37.93 -1.15
CA TYR A 711 32.40 -37.65 -2.05
C TYR A 711 31.87 -37.12 -3.40
N PRO A 712 32.63 -36.29 -4.13
CA PRO A 712 32.17 -35.78 -5.42
C PRO A 712 32.11 -36.95 -6.44
N LYS A 713 30.94 -37.18 -7.03
CA LYS A 713 30.70 -38.24 -8.03
C LYS A 713 30.49 -37.68 -9.44
N THR A 714 29.78 -36.56 -9.54
CA THR A 714 29.41 -35.95 -10.82
C THR A 714 29.90 -34.50 -10.87
N VAL A 715 30.45 -34.07 -12.00
CA VAL A 715 30.65 -32.65 -12.32
C VAL A 715 29.60 -32.23 -13.35
N TYR A 716 29.09 -31.00 -13.27
CA TYR A 716 28.11 -30.46 -14.20
C TYR A 716 28.28 -28.95 -14.39
N LEU A 717 27.75 -28.38 -15.48
CA LEU A 717 27.73 -26.92 -15.67
C LEU A 717 26.52 -26.33 -14.93
N SER A 718 26.76 -25.47 -13.93
CA SER A 718 25.69 -24.68 -13.29
C SER A 718 25.30 -23.44 -14.10
N VAL A 719 26.18 -23.01 -15.02
CA VAL A 719 25.87 -22.07 -16.11
C VAL A 719 26.54 -22.60 -17.37
N VAL A 720 25.75 -22.77 -18.44
CA VAL A 720 26.19 -23.24 -19.75
C VAL A 720 26.59 -22.02 -20.61
N PRO A 721 27.71 -22.07 -21.36
CA PRO A 721 28.08 -20.98 -22.27
C PRO A 721 27.05 -20.79 -23.38
N LYS A 722 26.98 -19.59 -23.95
CA LYS A 722 26.17 -19.35 -25.16
C LYS A 722 26.73 -20.17 -26.33
N PRO A 723 25.88 -20.77 -27.18
CA PRO A 723 26.30 -21.73 -28.21
C PRO A 723 27.21 -21.12 -29.29
N LYS A 724 27.17 -19.80 -29.48
CA LYS A 724 28.04 -19.07 -30.43
C LYS A 724 28.59 -17.80 -29.82
N MET A 725 29.73 -17.32 -30.32
CA MET A 725 30.36 -16.06 -29.95
C MET A 725 31.04 -15.39 -31.15
N LEU A 726 31.14 -14.06 -31.16
CA LEU A 726 31.91 -13.30 -32.15
C LEU A 726 33.36 -13.05 -31.71
N PRO A 727 34.31 -12.78 -32.63
CA PRO A 727 35.68 -12.40 -32.29
C PRO A 727 35.68 -11.07 -31.55
N SER A 728 36.59 -10.93 -30.58
CA SER A 728 36.74 -9.69 -29.81
C SER A 728 37.02 -8.49 -30.73
N LEU A 729 36.54 -7.31 -30.34
CA LEU A 729 36.92 -6.04 -30.98
C LEU A 729 38.35 -5.65 -30.58
N GLU A 730 38.71 -5.84 -29.32
CA GLU A 730 40.02 -5.49 -28.76
C GLU A 730 40.44 -6.48 -27.67
N MET A 731 41.75 -6.62 -27.45
CA MET A 731 42.29 -7.52 -26.41
C MET A 731 42.21 -6.96 -24.97
N VAL A 732 41.62 -5.77 -24.76
CA VAL A 732 41.41 -5.19 -23.42
C VAL A 732 39.95 -4.79 -23.23
N ASN A 733 39.50 -3.69 -23.84
CA ASN A 733 38.19 -3.09 -23.55
C ASN A 733 37.02 -3.69 -24.36
N GLY A 734 37.34 -4.40 -25.45
CA GLY A 734 36.40 -4.99 -26.40
C GLY A 734 36.43 -6.52 -26.45
N ARG A 735 36.73 -7.19 -25.34
CA ARG A 735 36.77 -8.67 -25.25
C ARG A 735 35.39 -9.28 -25.39
N THR A 736 35.25 -10.40 -26.12
CA THR A 736 34.03 -11.22 -26.10
C THR A 736 34.11 -12.24 -24.99
N ASP A 737 33.48 -11.97 -23.83
CA ASP A 737 33.50 -12.89 -22.68
C ASP A 737 32.20 -13.72 -22.62
N ASN A 738 32.31 -15.03 -22.86
CA ASN A 738 31.19 -15.97 -22.82
C ASN A 738 31.24 -16.85 -21.56
N ALA A 739 30.42 -16.53 -20.57
CA ALA A 739 30.50 -17.06 -19.21
C ALA A 739 29.94 -18.49 -19.05
N PHE A 740 30.58 -19.28 -18.19
CA PHE A 740 30.12 -20.60 -17.73
C PHE A 740 30.60 -20.89 -16.31
N ARG A 741 30.00 -21.88 -15.65
CA ARG A 741 30.30 -22.27 -14.25
C ARG A 741 30.20 -23.78 -14.07
N PHE A 742 30.99 -24.34 -13.16
CA PHE A 742 30.91 -25.75 -12.78
C PHE A 742 30.44 -25.95 -11.33
N LYS A 743 29.58 -26.94 -11.11
CA LYS A 743 29.24 -27.49 -9.80
C LYS A 743 29.50 -29.00 -9.75
N PHE A 744 29.46 -29.55 -8.55
CA PHE A 744 29.58 -30.99 -8.31
C PHE A 744 28.32 -31.53 -7.65
N LYS A 745 28.05 -32.81 -7.86
CA LYS A 745 27.12 -33.61 -7.06
C LYS A 745 27.83 -34.79 -6.42
N ASP A 746 27.31 -35.23 -5.29
CA ASP A 746 27.83 -36.39 -4.57
C ASP A 746 27.24 -37.72 -5.06
N GLN A 747 27.53 -38.81 -4.32
CA GLN A 747 26.98 -40.11 -4.65
C GLN A 747 25.46 -40.25 -4.56
N TYR A 748 24.80 -39.32 -3.85
CA TYR A 748 23.36 -39.26 -3.61
C TYR A 748 22.63 -38.30 -4.57
N ASN A 749 23.35 -37.75 -5.57
CA ASN A 749 22.83 -36.77 -6.55
C ASN A 749 22.45 -35.41 -5.92
N GLU A 750 22.88 -35.16 -4.68
CA GLU A 750 22.75 -33.89 -3.98
C GLU A 750 23.92 -32.94 -4.32
N ASP A 751 23.70 -31.63 -4.17
CA ASP A 751 24.63 -30.58 -4.59
C ASP A 751 25.83 -30.49 -3.62
N PHE A 752 27.02 -30.88 -4.09
CA PHE A 752 28.22 -31.10 -3.27
C PHE A 752 29.17 -29.90 -3.32
N ASP A 753 29.33 -29.25 -2.17
CA ASP A 753 30.06 -27.98 -2.04
C ASP A 753 31.23 -28.02 -1.04
N ARG A 754 31.69 -29.23 -0.74
CA ARG A 754 32.83 -29.54 0.14
C ARG A 754 34.11 -29.71 -0.68
N ASP A 755 35.25 -29.37 -0.07
CA ASP A 755 36.58 -29.66 -0.61
C ASP A 755 37.02 -31.02 -0.05
N TYR A 756 37.58 -31.92 -0.86
CA TYR A 756 37.73 -33.35 -0.51
C TYR A 756 39.04 -33.96 -1.06
N ARG A 757 39.77 -34.71 -0.22
CA ARG A 757 41.07 -35.31 -0.59
C ARG A 757 40.96 -36.46 -1.57
N GLY A 758 41.93 -36.56 -2.48
CA GLY A 758 42.04 -37.69 -3.41
C GLY A 758 41.03 -37.67 -4.55
N TYR A 759 40.47 -36.49 -4.85
CA TYR A 759 39.69 -36.21 -6.05
C TYR A 759 40.25 -34.94 -6.69
N SER A 760 40.23 -34.88 -8.02
CA SER A 760 40.74 -33.74 -8.79
C SER A 760 39.92 -33.54 -10.05
N MET A 761 39.85 -32.32 -10.56
CA MET A 761 39.10 -31.98 -11.77
C MET A 761 40.08 -31.48 -12.84
N LYS A 762 40.28 -32.25 -13.91
CA LYS A 762 41.01 -31.75 -15.09
C LYS A 762 40.04 -30.91 -15.91
N VAL A 763 40.36 -29.64 -16.11
CA VAL A 763 39.66 -28.78 -17.08
C VAL A 763 40.53 -28.70 -18.31
N SER A 764 40.00 -29.11 -19.47
CA SER A 764 40.68 -29.00 -20.76
C SER A 764 39.89 -28.15 -21.74
N LEU A 765 40.62 -27.41 -22.58
CA LEU A 765 40.12 -26.70 -23.74
C LEU A 765 40.58 -27.46 -24.99
N ALA A 766 39.63 -27.84 -25.84
CA ALA A 766 39.90 -28.46 -27.12
C ALA A 766 39.16 -27.73 -28.24
N LYS A 767 39.81 -27.60 -29.40
CA LYS A 767 39.15 -27.23 -30.64
C LYS A 767 38.53 -28.50 -31.26
N ALA A 768 37.22 -28.53 -31.38
CA ALA A 768 36.49 -29.64 -32.00
C ALA A 768 36.44 -29.53 -33.54
N SER A 769 36.44 -28.30 -34.09
CA SER A 769 36.40 -28.06 -35.54
C SER A 769 36.86 -26.64 -35.89
N GLY A 770 37.03 -26.34 -37.19
CA GLY A 770 37.35 -25.00 -37.71
C GLY A 770 38.78 -24.82 -38.22
N THR A 771 39.16 -23.59 -38.57
CA THR A 771 40.42 -23.27 -39.28
C THR A 771 41.55 -22.87 -38.33
N VAL A 772 41.35 -21.85 -37.47
CA VAL A 772 42.37 -21.34 -36.54
C VAL A 772 42.39 -22.16 -35.24
N THR A 773 43.54 -22.31 -34.58
CA THR A 773 43.74 -23.21 -33.42
C THR A 773 43.77 -22.54 -32.05
N ASP A 774 44.20 -21.27 -31.98
CA ASP A 774 44.44 -20.51 -30.74
C ASP A 774 43.48 -19.32 -30.56
N ALA A 775 42.40 -19.26 -31.35
CA ALA A 775 41.51 -18.11 -31.44
C ALA A 775 40.54 -17.96 -30.25
N VAL A 776 40.38 -18.98 -29.41
CA VAL A 776 39.63 -18.91 -28.15
C VAL A 776 40.47 -19.48 -27.03
N TYR A 777 40.40 -18.84 -25.87
CA TYR A 777 41.06 -19.21 -24.62
C TYR A 777 40.05 -19.09 -23.46
N ILE A 778 40.31 -19.72 -22.32
CA ILE A 778 39.46 -19.65 -21.12
C ILE A 778 40.18 -18.86 -20.05
N VAL A 779 39.56 -17.83 -19.46
CA VAL A 779 40.16 -17.00 -18.41
C VAL A 779 39.43 -17.09 -17.07
N ARG A 780 40.20 -17.02 -15.99
CA ARG A 780 39.71 -16.77 -14.62
C ARG A 780 40.81 -16.15 -13.74
N GLY A 781 40.75 -14.84 -13.52
CA GLY A 781 41.79 -14.11 -12.78
C GLY A 781 43.11 -14.14 -13.53
N VAL A 782 44.18 -14.61 -12.87
CA VAL A 782 45.49 -14.82 -13.51
C VAL A 782 45.59 -16.15 -14.28
N ASN A 783 44.64 -17.07 -14.12
CA ASN A 783 44.65 -18.34 -14.83
C ASN A 783 44.10 -18.19 -16.26
N THR A 784 44.80 -18.78 -17.23
CA THR A 784 44.37 -18.88 -18.63
C THR A 784 44.55 -20.31 -19.14
N ILE A 785 43.58 -20.84 -19.89
CA ILE A 785 43.71 -22.05 -20.73
C ILE A 785 43.76 -21.60 -22.19
N ASP A 786 44.79 -21.96 -22.94
CA ASP A 786 44.93 -21.64 -24.36
C ASP A 786 45.50 -22.82 -25.15
N ALA A 787 45.86 -22.62 -26.42
CA ALA A 787 46.42 -23.70 -27.25
C ALA A 787 47.82 -24.18 -26.81
N ALA A 788 48.57 -23.37 -26.04
CA ALA A 788 49.88 -23.75 -25.50
C ALA A 788 49.74 -24.46 -24.13
N ASN A 789 48.75 -24.06 -23.34
CA ASN A 789 48.42 -24.62 -22.03
C ASN A 789 46.96 -25.14 -22.03
N PRO A 790 46.65 -26.21 -22.80
CA PRO A 790 45.27 -26.62 -23.06
C PRO A 790 44.56 -27.28 -21.88
N THR A 791 45.23 -27.53 -20.75
CA THR A 791 44.61 -28.14 -19.57
C THR A 791 45.20 -27.61 -18.26
N PHE A 792 44.38 -27.45 -17.22
CA PHE A 792 44.84 -27.44 -15.82
C PHE A 792 44.13 -28.51 -14.99
N ILE A 793 44.73 -28.89 -13.87
CA ILE A 793 44.16 -29.84 -12.91
C ILE A 793 43.85 -29.08 -11.63
N VAL A 794 42.56 -28.99 -11.28
CA VAL A 794 42.09 -28.43 -10.02
C VAL A 794 42.19 -29.50 -8.94
N LYS A 795 42.85 -29.16 -7.84
CA LYS A 795 43.09 -30.05 -6.70
C LYS A 795 41.91 -30.04 -5.73
N GLY A 796 41.48 -31.23 -5.29
CA GLY A 796 40.73 -31.40 -4.06
C GLY A 796 41.66 -31.21 -2.86
N VAL A 797 41.48 -30.10 -2.15
CA VAL A 797 42.25 -29.78 -0.93
C VAL A 797 41.63 -30.48 0.28
N ASP A 798 42.51 -30.89 1.19
CA ASP A 798 42.16 -31.46 2.49
C ASP A 798 42.56 -30.48 3.59
N GLY A 799 41.61 -30.11 4.45
CA GLY A 799 41.93 -29.49 5.74
C GLY A 799 42.05 -30.61 6.77
N THR A 800 43.22 -30.75 7.39
CA THR A 800 43.47 -31.82 8.38
C THR A 800 42.53 -31.69 9.58
N ALA A 801 41.64 -32.68 9.74
CA ALA A 801 40.64 -32.82 10.80
C ALA A 801 39.55 -31.71 10.86
N ASP A 802 38.29 -32.14 10.81
CA ASP A 802 37.07 -31.50 11.34
C ASP A 802 36.93 -29.97 11.32
N GLY A 803 37.32 -29.31 10.22
CA GLY A 803 36.73 -28.02 9.87
C GLY A 803 37.55 -27.09 9.01
N TYR A 804 36.83 -26.42 8.10
CA TYR A 804 37.04 -25.04 7.66
C TYR A 804 38.35 -24.34 8.12
N ASN A 805 39.45 -24.54 7.39
CA ASN A 805 40.62 -23.67 7.55
C ASN A 805 40.27 -22.25 7.04
N SER A 806 40.16 -21.32 7.98
CA SER A 806 39.82 -19.92 7.71
C SER A 806 41.01 -19.04 7.31
N GLY A 807 42.24 -19.49 7.57
CA GLY A 807 43.46 -18.70 7.44
C GLY A 807 44.05 -18.75 6.03
N ASP A 808 44.30 -19.95 5.53
CA ASP A 808 45.34 -20.19 4.53
C ASP A 808 45.06 -19.59 3.14
N THR A 809 46.13 -19.29 2.38
CA THR A 809 46.06 -18.81 1.00
C THR A 809 45.64 -19.96 0.08
N LYS A 810 44.34 -20.07 -0.18
CA LYS A 810 43.81 -20.96 -1.24
C LYS A 810 44.58 -20.74 -2.52
N SER A 811 45.09 -21.82 -3.09
CA SER A 811 45.79 -21.78 -4.36
C SER A 811 44.84 -21.41 -5.49
N ASN A 812 45.37 -20.79 -6.54
CA ASN A 812 44.65 -20.53 -7.78
C ASN A 812 44.23 -21.81 -8.53
N TYR A 813 44.50 -23.00 -7.95
CA TYR A 813 44.22 -24.33 -8.47
C TYR A 813 43.31 -25.18 -7.55
N ASP A 814 42.62 -24.60 -6.57
CA ASP A 814 41.78 -25.35 -5.61
C ASP A 814 40.30 -25.43 -6.01
N PHE A 815 39.59 -26.50 -5.62
CA PHE A 815 38.13 -26.66 -5.90
C PHE A 815 37.31 -25.41 -5.51
N GLY A 816 37.55 -24.86 -4.31
CA GLY A 816 36.89 -23.65 -3.83
C GLY A 816 37.23 -22.34 -4.58
N TYR A 817 38.19 -22.35 -5.52
CA TYR A 817 38.47 -21.21 -6.40
C TYR A 817 37.61 -21.22 -7.68
N PHE A 818 37.18 -22.40 -8.15
CA PHE A 818 36.43 -22.59 -9.40
C PHE A 818 34.96 -22.99 -9.20
N ARG A 819 34.61 -23.69 -8.12
CA ARG A 819 33.25 -24.20 -7.86
C ARG A 819 32.23 -23.05 -7.79
N ASP A 820 31.24 -23.11 -8.67
CA ASP A 820 30.14 -22.15 -8.85
C ASP A 820 30.59 -20.69 -9.04
N ARG A 821 31.72 -20.50 -9.74
CA ARG A 821 32.27 -19.19 -10.11
C ARG A 821 32.43 -19.07 -11.62
N ASP A 822 32.31 -17.85 -12.14
CA ASP A 822 32.44 -17.58 -13.57
C ASP A 822 33.86 -17.89 -14.10
N LEU A 823 33.91 -18.73 -15.13
CA LEU A 823 34.98 -18.81 -16.13
C LEU A 823 34.42 -18.23 -17.43
N PHE A 824 35.27 -17.65 -18.28
CA PHE A 824 34.85 -17.09 -19.56
C PHE A 824 35.62 -17.74 -20.70
N PHE A 825 34.95 -18.17 -21.76
CA PHE A 825 35.60 -18.28 -23.07
C PHE A 825 35.79 -16.86 -23.59
N THR A 826 37.02 -16.50 -23.95
CA THR A 826 37.38 -15.21 -24.54
C THR A 826 38.04 -15.43 -25.89
N ALA A 827 37.64 -14.65 -26.91
CA ALA A 827 38.16 -14.78 -28.27
C ALA A 827 39.33 -13.81 -28.55
N ARG A 828 40.18 -14.16 -29.51
CA ARG A 828 41.14 -13.23 -30.15
C ARG A 828 40.43 -12.36 -31.18
N VAL A 829 41.01 -11.19 -31.46
CA VAL A 829 40.62 -10.33 -32.59
C VAL A 829 41.01 -11.03 -33.90
N GLY A 830 40.16 -11.02 -34.92
CA GLY A 830 40.46 -11.58 -36.25
C GLY A 830 39.23 -12.10 -36.98
N ASP A 831 39.16 -11.94 -38.31
CA ASP A 831 38.00 -12.38 -39.10
C ASP A 831 38.03 -13.87 -39.43
N ASN A 832 39.20 -14.38 -39.81
CA ASN A 832 39.43 -15.78 -40.18
C ASN A 832 39.35 -16.75 -38.99
N ASN A 833 39.17 -16.22 -37.78
CA ASN A 833 39.05 -16.94 -36.53
C ASN A 833 37.70 -17.67 -36.46
N GLU A 834 37.65 -18.91 -36.95
CA GLU A 834 36.44 -19.73 -36.95
C GLU A 834 36.72 -21.12 -36.38
N GLY A 835 35.81 -21.61 -35.52
CA GLY A 835 35.83 -22.97 -35.01
C GLY A 835 34.95 -23.22 -33.79
N THR A 836 34.58 -24.48 -33.57
CA THR A 836 33.90 -24.90 -32.34
C THR A 836 34.93 -25.25 -31.28
N TYR A 837 34.85 -24.57 -30.14
CA TYR A 837 35.71 -24.80 -28.97
C TYR A 837 34.90 -25.46 -27.87
N GLN A 838 35.51 -26.44 -27.20
CA GLN A 838 34.90 -27.27 -26.18
C GLN A 838 35.71 -27.19 -24.89
N VAL A 839 35.07 -26.80 -23.79
CA VAL A 839 35.58 -27.05 -22.44
C VAL A 839 35.10 -28.42 -21.99
N THR A 840 36.03 -29.23 -21.49
CA THR A 840 35.73 -30.54 -20.92
C THR A 840 36.25 -30.55 -19.49
N ALA A 841 35.34 -30.56 -18.51
CA ALA A 841 35.67 -30.71 -17.11
C ALA A 841 35.50 -32.19 -16.72
N GLN A 842 36.60 -32.84 -16.41
CA GLN A 842 36.66 -34.26 -16.07
C GLN A 842 36.98 -34.42 -14.58
N LEU A 843 36.05 -35.01 -13.82
CA LEU A 843 36.23 -35.34 -12.41
C LEU A 843 36.85 -36.74 -12.28
N PHE A 844 37.96 -36.81 -11.54
CA PHE A 844 38.71 -38.04 -11.28
C PHE A 844 38.76 -38.36 -9.79
N LYS A 845 38.79 -39.66 -9.48
CA LYS A 845 39.30 -40.21 -8.22
C LYS A 845 40.82 -40.40 -8.35
N GLY A 846 41.55 -39.56 -7.65
CA GLY A 846 43.01 -39.40 -7.74
C GLY A 846 43.39 -37.96 -7.36
N ASP A 847 44.61 -37.78 -6.86
CA ASP A 847 45.15 -36.44 -6.63
C ASP A 847 45.70 -35.82 -7.94
N GLN A 848 46.24 -34.61 -7.82
CA GLN A 848 46.78 -33.87 -8.96
C GLN A 848 47.94 -34.60 -9.67
N ALA A 849 48.75 -35.36 -8.93
CA ALA A 849 49.85 -36.12 -9.50
C ALA A 849 49.34 -37.36 -10.23
N ALA A 850 48.36 -38.08 -9.66
CA ALA A 850 47.73 -39.23 -10.32
C ALA A 850 46.97 -38.83 -11.60
N VAL A 851 46.32 -37.66 -11.63
CA VAL A 851 45.68 -37.14 -12.86
C VAL A 851 46.71 -36.65 -13.89
N ALA A 852 47.83 -36.09 -13.46
CA ALA A 852 48.93 -35.71 -14.36
C ALA A 852 49.63 -36.93 -14.97
N ALA A 853 49.84 -37.99 -14.18
CA ALA A 853 50.44 -39.25 -14.61
C ALA A 853 49.46 -40.19 -15.36
N GLY A 854 48.17 -39.83 -15.47
CA GLY A 854 47.15 -40.64 -16.14
C GLY A 854 46.71 -41.90 -15.38
N THR A 855 47.08 -42.06 -14.10
CA THR A 855 46.76 -43.23 -13.26
C THR A 855 45.47 -43.08 -12.44
N ALA A 856 44.88 -41.88 -12.41
CA ALA A 856 43.62 -41.60 -11.72
C ALA A 856 42.38 -42.15 -12.47
N SER A 857 41.37 -42.59 -11.72
CA SER A 857 40.13 -43.13 -12.31
C SER A 857 39.15 -42.02 -12.68
N LEU A 858 38.75 -41.94 -13.95
CA LEU A 858 37.70 -41.01 -14.40
C LEU A 858 36.33 -41.41 -13.80
N MET A 859 35.58 -40.42 -13.29
CA MET A 859 34.26 -40.64 -12.68
C MET A 859 33.12 -39.99 -13.46
N SER A 860 33.34 -38.78 -13.95
CA SER A 860 32.32 -37.96 -14.59
C SER A 860 32.97 -36.95 -15.51
N THR A 861 32.28 -36.60 -16.60
CA THR A 861 32.73 -35.59 -17.56
C THR A 861 31.57 -34.64 -17.85
N ALA A 862 31.83 -33.34 -17.74
CA ALA A 862 30.92 -32.28 -18.11
C ALA A 862 31.49 -31.51 -19.30
N ILE A 863 30.64 -31.23 -20.29
CA ILE A 863 31.04 -30.58 -21.54
C ILE A 863 30.26 -29.29 -21.70
N GLY A 864 30.96 -28.21 -22.01
CA GLY A 864 30.38 -26.98 -22.55
C GLY A 864 31.08 -26.64 -23.87
N SER A 865 30.36 -26.07 -24.83
CA SER A 865 30.94 -25.69 -26.11
C SER A 865 30.41 -24.35 -26.60
N THR A 866 31.22 -23.68 -27.43
CA THR A 866 30.82 -22.46 -28.12
C THR A 866 31.50 -22.39 -29.49
N GLN A 867 30.75 -21.99 -30.51
CA GLN A 867 31.28 -21.75 -31.84
C GLN A 867 31.75 -20.30 -31.97
N LEU A 868 33.05 -20.09 -32.17
CA LEU A 868 33.54 -18.83 -32.69
C LEU A 868 33.20 -18.75 -34.18
N ILE A 869 32.36 -17.79 -34.55
CA ILE A 869 32.02 -17.46 -35.94
C ILE A 869 32.88 -16.29 -36.44
N LYS A 870 33.05 -16.15 -37.76
CA LYS A 870 33.84 -15.05 -38.35
C LYS A 870 33.24 -13.69 -38.02
N GLY A 871 34.08 -12.66 -37.95
CA GLY A 871 33.64 -11.28 -37.70
C GLY A 871 32.63 -10.76 -38.73
N ARG A 872 32.85 -11.08 -40.00
CA ARG A 872 31.95 -10.79 -41.13
C ARG A 872 30.58 -11.46 -41.05
N GLU A 873 30.45 -12.59 -40.34
CA GLU A 873 29.13 -13.23 -40.10
C GLU A 873 28.23 -12.39 -39.19
N ALA A 874 28.79 -11.38 -38.51
CA ALA A 874 28.01 -10.35 -37.81
C ALA A 874 27.06 -9.56 -38.74
N ASN A 875 27.21 -9.64 -40.08
CA ASN A 875 26.21 -9.14 -41.01
C ASN A 875 24.94 -10.00 -41.10
N ASN A 876 25.05 -11.30 -40.83
CA ASN A 876 23.99 -12.29 -40.99
C ASN A 876 23.23 -12.57 -39.68
N LEU A 877 23.51 -11.80 -38.62
CA LEU A 877 22.84 -11.90 -37.32
C LEU A 877 21.68 -10.89 -37.24
N VAL A 878 20.59 -11.31 -36.58
CA VAL A 878 19.47 -10.45 -36.19
C VAL A 878 19.78 -9.82 -34.84
N TYR A 879 19.70 -8.49 -34.76
CA TYR A 879 19.99 -7.72 -33.54
C TYR A 879 18.72 -7.16 -32.94
N THR A 880 18.51 -7.39 -31.64
CA THR A 880 17.36 -6.87 -30.89
C THR A 880 17.82 -6.22 -29.59
N LEU A 881 17.24 -5.06 -29.27
CA LEU A 881 17.38 -4.44 -27.95
C LEU A 881 16.34 -5.07 -27.02
N THR A 882 16.73 -5.39 -25.78
CA THR A 882 15.79 -5.83 -24.75
C THR A 882 14.92 -4.65 -24.31
N PRO A 883 13.56 -4.74 -24.39
CA PRO A 883 12.70 -3.66 -23.92
C PRO A 883 12.73 -3.47 -22.41
N PHE A 884 12.64 -2.22 -21.96
CA PHE A 884 12.50 -1.87 -20.55
C PHE A 884 11.05 -2.11 -20.07
N ALA A 885 10.68 -3.38 -19.89
CA ALA A 885 9.29 -3.81 -19.66
C ALA A 885 8.56 -3.07 -18.53
N ASN A 886 9.26 -2.69 -17.45
CA ASN A 886 8.70 -1.97 -16.30
C ASN A 886 8.94 -0.44 -16.35
N GLY A 887 9.69 0.05 -17.34
CA GLY A 887 10.20 1.43 -17.42
C GLY A 887 11.62 1.62 -16.87
N ILE A 888 12.05 2.88 -16.80
CA ILE A 888 13.32 3.34 -16.21
C ILE A 888 13.08 4.59 -15.35
N TYR A 889 13.99 4.89 -14.41
CA TYR A 889 13.90 6.10 -13.60
C TYR A 889 14.07 7.39 -14.42
N ALA A 890 13.34 8.44 -14.03
CA ALA A 890 13.70 9.84 -14.23
C ALA A 890 14.89 10.18 -13.31
N VAL A 891 16.06 9.62 -13.65
CA VAL A 891 17.29 9.70 -12.85
C VAL A 891 17.64 11.14 -12.46
N ASP A 892 17.40 12.14 -13.33
CA ASP A 892 17.69 13.54 -13.00
C ASP A 892 16.72 14.18 -11.99
N LYS A 893 15.64 13.51 -11.58
CA LYS A 893 14.78 13.91 -10.47
C LYS A 893 15.22 13.28 -9.15
N ILE A 894 15.50 11.98 -9.16
CA ILE A 894 16.05 11.27 -7.99
C ILE A 894 17.52 11.61 -7.72
N LYS A 895 18.23 12.32 -8.62
CA LYS A 895 19.67 12.61 -8.50
C LYS A 895 20.05 13.22 -7.15
N ASP A 896 19.22 14.10 -6.58
CA ASP A 896 19.52 14.77 -5.32
C ASP A 896 19.29 13.84 -4.10
N THR A 897 18.49 12.79 -4.26
CA THR A 897 18.42 11.62 -3.35
C THR A 897 19.62 10.68 -3.52
N LEU A 898 20.22 10.64 -4.72
CA LEU A 898 21.45 9.89 -5.00
C LEU A 898 22.74 10.66 -4.61
N LYS A 899 22.64 11.95 -4.29
CA LYS A 899 23.77 12.76 -3.82
C LYS A 899 24.09 12.46 -2.35
N GLY A 900 25.20 11.76 -2.14
CA GLY A 900 26.05 12.06 -0.99
C GLY A 900 26.50 13.53 -1.04
N ALA A 901 26.87 14.11 0.11
CA ALA A 901 27.19 15.53 0.22
C ALA A 901 28.21 15.98 -0.86
N GLU A 902 27.88 17.06 -1.59
CA GLU A 902 28.71 17.53 -2.70
C GLU A 902 30.12 17.90 -2.22
N SER A 903 31.13 17.46 -2.97
CA SER A 903 32.54 17.62 -2.61
C SER A 903 32.99 19.08 -2.74
N ASN A 904 32.81 19.86 -1.68
CA ASN A 904 33.45 21.16 -1.54
C ASN A 904 34.98 20.95 -1.43
N THR A 905 35.76 21.68 -2.21
CA THR A 905 37.17 21.34 -2.50
C THR A 905 38.08 21.49 -1.28
N ILE A 906 38.39 20.39 -0.58
CA ILE A 906 39.28 20.36 0.59
C ILE A 906 40.59 19.64 0.24
N THR A 907 41.68 20.38 0.25
CA THR A 907 43.03 19.94 -0.16
C THR A 907 43.89 19.43 1.00
N THR A 908 43.32 18.61 1.90
CA THR A 908 44.05 18.04 3.05
C THR A 908 43.97 16.52 3.12
N THR A 909 45.12 15.86 3.25
CA THR A 909 45.32 14.43 2.98
C THR A 909 45.04 13.54 4.20
N SER A 910 43.95 13.76 4.95
CA SER A 910 43.74 13.08 6.24
C SER A 910 42.30 12.69 6.62
N SER A 911 41.30 12.83 5.73
CA SER A 911 39.89 12.45 6.01
C SER A 911 39.34 11.48 4.96
N THR A 912 39.75 10.20 5.03
CA THR A 912 39.46 9.17 4.02
C THR A 912 38.06 8.54 4.09
N VAL A 913 37.19 8.96 5.02
CA VAL A 913 35.88 8.32 5.25
C VAL A 913 34.79 8.89 4.32
N THR A 914 34.70 10.22 4.19
CA THR A 914 33.63 10.89 3.43
C THR A 914 33.87 10.90 1.91
N SER A 915 35.13 10.85 1.46
CA SER A 915 35.50 10.69 0.05
C SER A 915 35.04 9.35 -0.55
N SER A 916 34.82 8.33 0.29
CA SER A 916 34.99 6.94 -0.14
C SER A 916 33.70 6.16 -0.35
N ILE A 917 32.55 6.75 0.01
CA ILE A 917 31.24 6.10 -0.11
C ILE A 917 30.63 6.26 -1.53
N TYR A 918 30.99 7.33 -2.26
CA TYR A 918 30.24 7.76 -3.46
C TYR A 918 31.04 8.03 -4.76
N SER A 919 32.38 7.98 -4.77
CA SER A 919 33.16 8.36 -5.98
C SER A 919 34.40 7.50 -6.30
N THR A 920 34.78 6.55 -5.45
CA THR A 920 36.03 5.76 -5.58
C THR A 920 36.10 4.82 -6.79
N GLU A 921 34.98 4.61 -7.49
CA GLU A 921 34.93 3.83 -8.74
C GLU A 921 35.03 4.70 -10.01
N GLY A 922 35.25 6.02 -9.90
CA GLY A 922 35.49 6.91 -11.05
C GLY A 922 34.27 7.18 -11.95
N VAL A 923 33.09 6.77 -11.51
CA VAL A 923 31.79 6.87 -12.20
C VAL A 923 30.73 7.35 -11.20
N SER A 924 29.79 8.18 -11.65
CA SER A 924 28.79 8.78 -10.76
C SER A 924 27.65 7.80 -10.41
N LEU A 925 27.08 7.92 -9.19
CA LEU A 925 26.11 6.93 -8.67
C LEU A 925 24.86 6.82 -9.55
N GLU A 926 24.43 7.92 -10.16
CA GLU A 926 23.28 7.96 -11.08
C GLU A 926 23.43 7.02 -12.28
N ASN A 927 24.67 6.72 -12.70
CA ASN A 927 24.92 5.78 -13.79
C ASN A 927 24.55 4.33 -13.42
N TYR A 928 24.55 3.96 -12.14
CA TYR A 928 24.03 2.65 -11.71
C TYR A 928 22.52 2.53 -11.87
N PHE A 929 21.77 3.64 -11.81
CA PHE A 929 20.30 3.68 -11.97
C PHE A 929 19.85 3.88 -13.42
N SER A 930 20.77 4.23 -14.34
CA SER A 930 20.50 4.32 -15.78
C SER A 930 20.07 2.97 -16.39
N GLY A 931 19.00 2.93 -17.18
CA GLY A 931 18.46 1.67 -17.71
C GLY A 931 19.45 0.97 -18.64
N LYS A 932 19.85 -0.28 -18.35
CA LYS A 932 20.88 -1.00 -19.11
C LYS A 932 20.45 -1.29 -20.55
N ILE A 933 21.14 -0.70 -21.52
CA ILE A 933 20.95 -0.98 -22.95
C ILE A 933 21.51 -2.38 -23.24
N THR A 934 20.63 -3.37 -23.28
CA THR A 934 21.01 -4.77 -23.51
C THR A 934 20.77 -5.14 -24.97
N LEU A 935 21.87 -5.29 -25.72
CA LEU A 935 21.85 -5.73 -27.12
C LEU A 935 21.99 -7.26 -27.19
N THR A 936 20.99 -7.92 -27.77
CA THR A 936 21.02 -9.35 -28.07
C THR A 936 21.23 -9.57 -29.56
N ALA A 937 22.06 -10.56 -29.92
CA ALA A 937 22.18 -11.03 -31.30
C ALA A 937 21.73 -12.49 -31.40
N LYS A 938 21.04 -12.83 -32.48
CA LYS A 938 20.67 -14.20 -32.84
C LYS A 938 21.14 -14.56 -34.24
N ASP A 939 21.51 -15.82 -34.45
CA ASP A 939 21.71 -16.36 -35.80
C ASP A 939 20.37 -16.71 -36.49
N ALA A 940 20.44 -17.12 -37.76
CA ALA A 940 19.27 -17.55 -38.54
C ALA A 940 18.54 -18.79 -37.97
N SER A 941 19.13 -19.50 -37.02
CA SER A 941 18.52 -20.63 -36.29
C SER A 941 17.97 -20.20 -34.92
N GLY A 942 18.01 -18.91 -34.59
CA GLY A 942 17.52 -18.35 -33.32
C GLY A 942 18.48 -18.48 -32.13
N ASN A 943 19.68 -19.05 -32.32
CA ASN A 943 20.67 -19.22 -31.26
C ASN A 943 21.21 -17.86 -30.81
N VAL A 944 21.29 -17.63 -29.50
CA VAL A 944 21.88 -16.40 -28.95
C VAL A 944 23.40 -16.43 -29.14
N VAL A 945 23.93 -15.40 -29.80
CA VAL A 945 25.37 -15.19 -30.01
C VAL A 945 25.92 -14.26 -28.91
N GLN A 946 27.04 -14.62 -28.28
CA GLN A 946 27.75 -13.70 -27.40
C GLN A 946 28.47 -12.62 -28.22
N LEU A 947 28.14 -11.36 -27.92
CA LEU A 947 28.77 -10.18 -28.51
C LEU A 947 30.01 -9.76 -27.72
N PRO A 948 30.97 -9.05 -28.35
CA PRO A 948 32.00 -8.33 -27.64
C PRO A 948 31.43 -7.40 -26.57
N ASN A 949 32.13 -7.29 -25.44
CA ASN A 949 31.92 -6.22 -24.47
C ASN A 949 32.06 -4.87 -25.19
N ASN A 950 31.24 -3.88 -24.83
CA ASN A 950 31.25 -2.54 -25.42
C ASN A 950 31.05 -2.50 -26.96
N THR A 951 30.23 -3.39 -27.54
CA THR A 951 29.83 -3.32 -28.97
C THR A 951 29.08 -2.04 -29.34
N VAL A 952 28.36 -1.42 -28.41
CA VAL A 952 27.72 -0.10 -28.59
C VAL A 952 28.80 0.99 -28.64
N GLN A 953 28.73 1.89 -29.62
CA GLN A 953 29.84 2.82 -29.94
C GLN A 953 29.60 4.28 -29.52
N THR A 954 28.69 4.53 -28.57
CA THR A 954 28.00 5.81 -28.32
C THR A 954 26.95 6.16 -29.39
N LEU A 955 25.98 7.00 -29.03
CA LEU A 955 24.95 7.53 -29.94
C LEU A 955 25.25 9.00 -30.27
N ASN A 956 25.72 9.28 -31.47
CA ASN A 956 25.90 10.64 -31.98
C ASN A 956 24.57 11.33 -32.40
N SER A 957 23.41 10.83 -31.94
CA SER A 957 22.09 11.29 -32.39
C SER A 957 20.97 11.13 -31.35
N MET A 958 21.21 11.59 -30.11
CA MET A 958 20.10 12.26 -29.40
C MET A 958 20.05 13.70 -29.90
N THR A 959 19.22 13.93 -30.91
CA THR A 959 18.86 15.28 -31.34
C THR A 959 18.20 16.04 -30.18
N THR A 960 18.38 17.36 -30.14
CA THR A 960 17.94 18.25 -29.05
C THR A 960 16.41 18.39 -28.88
N SER A 961 15.65 17.51 -29.52
CA SER A 961 14.19 17.40 -29.49
C SER A 961 13.67 16.47 -28.38
N ASN A 962 14.51 15.61 -27.80
CA ASN A 962 14.10 14.72 -26.71
C ASN A 962 14.14 15.45 -25.36
N THR A 963 12.97 15.78 -24.81
CA THR A 963 12.84 16.51 -23.55
C THR A 963 12.95 15.64 -22.30
N VAL A 964 12.70 14.32 -22.42
CA VAL A 964 12.47 13.38 -21.30
C VAL A 964 13.64 12.43 -21.01
N ALA A 965 14.62 12.28 -21.91
CA ALA A 965 15.91 11.61 -21.62
C ALA A 965 17.06 12.63 -21.67
N SER A 966 18.07 12.51 -20.80
CA SER A 966 19.15 13.52 -20.70
C SER A 966 20.45 13.08 -21.36
N SER A 967 20.83 11.81 -21.21
CA SER A 967 22.12 11.32 -21.70
C SER A 967 22.14 9.80 -21.81
N ILE A 968 23.08 9.28 -22.60
CA ILE A 968 23.53 7.90 -22.51
C ILE A 968 24.87 7.90 -21.82
N VAL A 969 25.00 7.04 -20.82
CA VAL A 969 26.10 7.01 -19.88
C VAL A 969 26.78 5.64 -19.90
N ILE A 970 28.04 5.59 -19.48
CA ILE A 970 28.72 4.31 -19.23
C ILE A 970 28.05 3.65 -18.04
N LYS A 971 27.54 2.42 -18.21
CA LYS A 971 26.95 1.68 -17.09
C LYS A 971 28.06 0.89 -16.36
N PRO A 972 28.24 1.04 -15.04
CA PRO A 972 29.22 0.28 -14.28
C PRO A 972 28.84 -1.20 -14.15
N LYS A 973 29.83 -2.07 -13.89
CA LYS A 973 29.55 -3.47 -13.55
C LYS A 973 28.88 -3.62 -12.20
N GLN A 974 27.97 -4.58 -12.13
CA GLN A 974 27.13 -4.85 -10.96
C GLN A 974 27.94 -5.13 -9.68
N ASP A 975 29.17 -5.63 -9.79
CA ASP A 975 30.02 -6.08 -8.69
C ASP A 975 31.00 -5.03 -8.14
N GLY A 976 31.16 -3.88 -8.82
CA GLY A 976 31.88 -2.70 -8.32
C GLY A 976 33.36 -2.91 -7.99
N GLN A 977 34.08 -3.70 -8.82
CA GLN A 977 35.48 -4.07 -8.55
C GLN A 977 36.52 -3.20 -9.28
N ASN A 978 36.17 -2.42 -10.31
CA ASN A 978 37.11 -1.50 -10.98
C ASN A 978 36.41 -0.50 -11.92
N GLY A 979 36.74 0.79 -11.81
CA GLY A 979 36.12 1.87 -12.60
C GLY A 979 36.40 1.83 -14.11
N THR A 980 37.45 1.13 -14.52
CA THR A 980 37.83 0.94 -15.94
C THR A 980 37.04 -0.17 -16.65
N LEU A 981 36.16 -0.89 -15.95
CA LEU A 981 35.42 -2.04 -16.48
C LEU A 981 33.91 -1.76 -16.56
N SER A 982 33.48 -1.17 -17.67
CA SER A 982 32.07 -0.98 -18.00
C SER A 982 31.30 -2.31 -18.22
N ASP A 983 29.98 -2.25 -18.02
CA ASP A 983 29.01 -3.32 -18.34
C ASP A 983 28.21 -3.00 -19.63
N GLY A 984 28.77 -2.11 -20.46
CA GLY A 984 28.12 -1.46 -21.58
C GLY A 984 27.60 -0.07 -21.23
N TYR A 985 26.44 0.29 -21.78
CA TYR A 985 25.86 1.64 -21.71
C TYR A 985 24.46 1.60 -21.10
N GLY A 986 24.05 2.71 -20.49
CA GLY A 986 22.71 2.92 -19.96
C GLY A 986 22.08 4.22 -20.45
N ILE A 987 20.75 4.25 -20.51
CA ILE A 987 19.96 5.46 -20.77
C ILE A 987 19.61 6.15 -19.44
N ARG A 988 19.93 7.45 -19.33
CA ARG A 988 19.56 8.29 -18.19
C ARG A 988 18.26 9.02 -18.50
N GLY A 989 17.21 8.73 -17.74
CA GLY A 989 15.95 9.48 -17.80
C GLY A 989 16.09 10.86 -17.16
N LYS A 990 15.50 11.87 -17.78
CA LYS A 990 15.50 13.26 -17.32
C LYS A 990 14.19 13.65 -16.66
N ASP A 991 13.08 13.30 -17.31
CA ASP A 991 11.73 13.69 -16.92
C ASP A 991 10.72 12.59 -17.25
N VAL A 992 9.51 12.69 -16.72
CA VAL A 992 8.46 11.67 -16.87
C VAL A 992 7.87 11.73 -18.28
N GLY A 993 7.70 10.56 -18.90
CA GLY A 993 7.09 10.45 -20.23
C GLY A 993 7.48 9.16 -20.95
N THR A 994 7.39 9.17 -22.27
CA THR A 994 7.80 8.06 -23.15
C THR A 994 8.85 8.54 -24.15
N THR A 995 9.78 7.64 -24.51
CA THR A 995 10.85 7.95 -25.46
C THR A 995 11.20 6.78 -26.37
N SER A 996 11.86 7.08 -27.48
CA SER A 996 12.49 6.10 -28.38
C SER A 996 13.99 6.38 -28.47
N ILE A 997 14.80 5.34 -28.74
CA ILE A 997 16.24 5.47 -29.01
C ILE A 997 16.68 4.65 -30.23
N SER A 998 17.75 5.11 -30.88
CA SER A 998 18.41 4.46 -32.01
C SER A 998 19.87 4.15 -31.67
N VAL A 999 20.13 2.94 -31.17
CA VAL A 999 21.45 2.53 -30.66
C VAL A 999 22.38 2.18 -31.81
N VAL A 1000 23.48 2.93 -31.95
CA VAL A 1000 24.56 2.66 -32.90
C VAL A 1000 25.58 1.70 -32.26
N PHE A 1001 25.90 0.61 -32.95
CA PHE A 1001 26.83 -0.42 -32.46
C PHE A 1001 27.66 -1.02 -33.60
N LYS A 1002 28.89 -1.46 -33.31
CA LYS A 1002 29.77 -2.17 -34.23
C LYS A 1002 29.97 -3.59 -33.71
N PRO A 1003 29.30 -4.61 -34.30
CA PRO A 1003 29.30 -5.96 -33.74
C PRO A 1003 30.61 -6.71 -33.97
N SER A 1004 31.41 -6.33 -34.97
CA SER A 1004 32.75 -6.85 -35.20
C SER A 1004 33.61 -5.85 -35.96
N ASN A 1005 34.94 -5.97 -35.91
CA ASN A 1005 35.84 -5.03 -36.60
C ASN A 1005 35.71 -5.01 -38.12
N TYR A 1006 35.20 -6.11 -38.70
CA TYR A 1006 35.08 -6.35 -40.14
C TYR A 1006 33.70 -6.00 -40.71
N VAL A 1007 32.84 -5.40 -39.89
CA VAL A 1007 31.49 -4.96 -40.26
C VAL A 1007 31.33 -3.50 -39.85
N GLY A 1008 30.65 -2.72 -40.70
CA GLY A 1008 30.31 -1.32 -40.38
C GLY A 1008 29.36 -1.22 -39.19
N SER A 1009 29.23 -0.01 -38.65
CA SER A 1009 28.28 0.24 -37.56
C SER A 1009 26.84 -0.01 -38.04
N LYS A 1010 26.08 -0.76 -37.25
CA LYS A 1010 24.64 -1.03 -37.42
C LYS A 1010 23.84 -0.18 -36.43
N VAL A 1011 22.54 -0.07 -36.68
CA VAL A 1011 21.58 0.62 -35.81
C VAL A 1011 20.48 -0.36 -35.38
N ALA A 1012 20.10 -0.32 -34.11
CA ALA A 1012 18.91 -0.99 -33.59
C ALA A 1012 18.02 0.04 -32.88
N PHE A 1013 16.71 -0.10 -33.05
CA PHE A 1013 15.72 0.83 -32.50
C PHE A 1013 15.00 0.22 -31.31
N LEU A 1014 14.63 1.04 -30.33
CA LEU A 1014 13.75 0.67 -29.23
C LEU A 1014 12.81 1.83 -28.93
N ASP A 1015 11.52 1.59 -29.13
CA ASP A 1015 10.43 2.56 -28.94
C ASP A 1015 9.69 2.35 -27.61
N ASN A 1016 8.87 3.34 -27.23
CA ASN A 1016 7.95 3.29 -26.09
C ASN A 1016 8.61 3.00 -24.73
N ILE A 1017 9.84 3.47 -24.53
CA ILE A 1017 10.54 3.42 -23.24
C ILE A 1017 9.84 4.37 -22.28
N ALA A 1018 9.14 3.83 -21.27
CA ALA A 1018 8.54 4.62 -20.20
C ALA A 1018 9.59 5.11 -19.21
N ILE A 1019 9.62 6.43 -18.97
CA ILE A 1019 10.46 7.08 -17.96
C ILE A 1019 9.54 7.55 -16.83
N LYS A 1020 9.86 7.14 -15.60
CA LYS A 1020 8.97 7.25 -14.43
C LYS A 1020 9.67 7.85 -13.21
N ASP A 1021 8.87 8.42 -12.32
CA ASP A 1021 9.31 9.07 -11.07
C ASP A 1021 8.83 8.25 -9.85
N ASP A 1022 8.83 6.92 -9.98
CA ASP A 1022 8.39 6.01 -8.91
C ASP A 1022 9.46 5.97 -7.80
N PRO A 1023 9.07 5.87 -6.50
CA PRO A 1023 10.02 5.85 -5.39
C PRO A 1023 10.96 4.64 -5.43
N LEU A 1024 12.18 4.82 -4.92
CA LEU A 1024 13.24 3.81 -4.95
C LEU A 1024 12.88 2.59 -4.10
N THR A 1025 12.64 1.45 -4.76
CA THR A 1025 12.20 0.18 -4.15
C THR A 1025 12.92 -1.01 -4.78
N VAL A 1026 12.87 -2.17 -4.12
CA VAL A 1026 13.65 -3.37 -4.49
C VAL A 1026 12.74 -4.53 -4.86
N SER A 1027 12.94 -5.09 -6.05
CA SER A 1027 12.19 -6.26 -6.52
C SER A 1027 12.70 -7.56 -5.90
N SER A 1028 14.00 -7.66 -5.61
CA SER A 1028 14.58 -8.78 -4.87
C SER A 1028 15.92 -8.42 -4.22
N LEU A 1029 16.16 -8.97 -3.02
CA LEU A 1029 17.46 -9.02 -2.38
C LEU A 1029 17.74 -10.46 -1.98
N THR A 1030 18.82 -11.02 -2.51
CA THR A 1030 19.18 -12.43 -2.35
C THR A 1030 20.63 -12.55 -1.90
N ALA A 1031 20.91 -13.52 -1.03
CA ALA A 1031 22.25 -13.79 -0.55
C ALA A 1031 22.51 -15.31 -0.47
N THR A 1032 23.51 -15.77 -1.20
CA THR A 1032 23.80 -17.20 -1.40
C THR A 1032 25.25 -17.55 -1.13
N TYR A 1033 25.48 -18.81 -0.79
CA TYR A 1033 26.79 -19.43 -0.69
C TYR A 1033 26.76 -20.76 -1.46
N ASN A 1034 27.64 -20.92 -2.44
CA ASN A 1034 27.65 -22.05 -3.39
C ASN A 1034 26.27 -22.26 -4.07
N GLY A 1035 25.54 -21.17 -4.30
CA GLY A 1035 24.21 -21.16 -4.92
C GLY A 1035 23.06 -21.60 -4.01
N LYS A 1036 23.31 -21.97 -2.74
CA LYS A 1036 22.25 -22.19 -1.72
C LYS A 1036 22.01 -20.89 -0.96
N ALA A 1037 20.76 -20.59 -0.60
CA ALA A 1037 20.46 -19.46 0.29
C ALA A 1037 21.14 -19.68 1.66
N LYS A 1038 21.64 -18.61 2.29
CA LYS A 1038 22.41 -18.69 3.55
C LYS A 1038 21.97 -17.59 4.52
N ILE A 1039 21.84 -17.96 5.79
CA ILE A 1039 21.77 -17.03 6.93
C ILE A 1039 23.14 -17.07 7.61
N ILE A 1040 23.66 -15.92 8.04
CA ILE A 1040 25.00 -15.82 8.64
C ILE A 1040 24.90 -15.58 10.14
N TRP A 1041 25.43 -16.55 10.87
CA TRP A 1041 25.72 -16.46 12.30
C TRP A 1041 26.95 -15.60 12.54
N MET A 1042 26.95 -14.81 13.62
CA MET A 1042 28.10 -13.96 13.93
C MET A 1042 29.36 -14.76 14.26
N SER A 1043 29.28 -16.03 14.66
CA SER A 1043 30.46 -16.90 14.85
C SER A 1043 31.30 -17.12 13.59
N ALA A 1044 30.74 -16.94 12.39
CA ALA A 1044 31.51 -16.99 11.15
C ALA A 1044 32.35 -15.73 10.91
N LEU A 1045 32.12 -14.67 11.70
CA LEU A 1045 32.75 -13.36 11.62
C LEU A 1045 33.50 -13.12 12.94
N LYS A 1046 34.84 -13.09 12.90
CA LYS A 1046 35.65 -13.02 14.13
C LYS A 1046 35.30 -11.80 14.99
N SER A 1047 35.49 -11.92 16.31
CA SER A 1047 35.22 -10.85 17.30
C SER A 1047 35.80 -9.51 16.87
N GLY A 1048 35.00 -8.44 17.00
CA GLY A 1048 35.29 -7.12 16.41
C GLY A 1048 34.76 -6.99 14.97
N ILE A 1049 33.47 -7.28 14.77
CA ILE A 1049 32.84 -7.26 13.43
C ILE A 1049 32.48 -5.83 13.02
N THR A 1050 33.33 -5.18 12.24
CA THR A 1050 32.96 -3.97 11.48
C THR A 1050 32.49 -4.37 10.09
N VAL A 1051 31.21 -4.12 9.76
CA VAL A 1051 30.66 -4.35 8.41
C VAL A 1051 31.06 -3.18 7.50
N TRP A 1052 32.31 -3.19 7.05
CA TRP A 1052 32.93 -2.06 6.33
C TRP A 1052 32.66 -2.07 4.82
N SER A 1053 32.59 -0.88 4.23
CA SER A 1053 32.05 -0.62 2.89
C SER A 1053 33.03 0.07 1.92
N GLY A 1054 34.33 -0.16 2.06
CA GLY A 1054 35.38 0.45 1.22
C GLY A 1054 36.69 -0.35 1.19
N ASN A 1055 37.53 -0.07 0.18
CA ASN A 1055 38.89 -0.59 0.13
C ASN A 1055 39.80 0.21 1.08
N ASP A 1056 40.60 -0.50 1.87
CA ASP A 1056 42.06 -0.32 1.86
C ASP A 1056 42.77 -1.44 2.64
N GLY A 1057 44.08 -1.60 2.41
CA GLY A 1057 45.05 -2.21 3.35
C GLY A 1057 44.93 -3.71 3.73
N GLY A 1058 43.79 -4.35 3.55
CA GLY A 1058 43.52 -5.74 3.92
C GLY A 1058 43.15 -5.95 5.40
N LYS A 1059 42.40 -7.04 5.65
CA LYS A 1059 41.62 -7.35 6.88
C LYS A 1059 40.34 -6.47 6.97
N LEU A 1060 39.14 -6.97 6.67
CA LEU A 1060 38.77 -8.32 6.25
C LEU A 1060 39.01 -8.51 4.74
N ASN A 1061 39.71 -9.59 4.38
CA ASN A 1061 39.71 -10.07 2.99
C ASN A 1061 38.32 -10.61 2.62
N GLN A 1062 38.05 -10.73 1.31
CA GLN A 1062 36.81 -11.25 0.69
C GLN A 1062 36.47 -12.74 1.03
N LYS A 1063 37.03 -13.30 2.11
CA LYS A 1063 36.90 -14.71 2.48
C LYS A 1063 35.57 -15.01 3.22
N GLN A 1064 34.61 -15.50 2.43
CA GLN A 1064 33.65 -16.57 2.81
C GLN A 1064 32.38 -16.19 3.62
N THR A 1065 32.00 -14.91 3.64
CA THR A 1065 30.68 -14.44 4.13
C THR A 1065 29.53 -15.01 3.27
N PHE A 1066 29.43 -14.56 2.01
CA PHE A 1066 28.56 -15.08 0.95
C PHE A 1066 29.40 -15.42 -0.30
N SER A 1067 28.91 -16.27 -1.20
CA SER A 1067 29.52 -16.42 -2.54
C SER A 1067 28.97 -15.41 -3.53
N ASN A 1068 27.68 -15.06 -3.42
CA ASN A 1068 27.04 -14.01 -4.20
C ASN A 1068 25.91 -13.35 -3.39
N ILE A 1069 25.96 -12.04 -3.24
CA ILE A 1069 24.81 -11.21 -2.84
C ILE A 1069 24.30 -10.51 -4.11
N THR A 1070 22.99 -10.42 -4.31
CA THR A 1070 22.40 -9.68 -5.44
C THR A 1070 21.15 -8.93 -5.02
N LEU A 1071 21.14 -7.63 -5.28
CA LEU A 1071 19.99 -6.72 -5.15
C LEU A 1071 19.52 -6.36 -6.56
N LEU A 1072 18.21 -6.26 -6.77
CA LEU A 1072 17.61 -5.84 -8.03
C LEU A 1072 16.55 -4.76 -7.78
N ASP A 1073 16.62 -3.66 -8.54
CA ASP A 1073 15.64 -2.56 -8.48
C ASP A 1073 14.21 -2.98 -8.87
N GLN A 1074 13.22 -2.13 -8.60
CA GLN A 1074 11.82 -2.39 -8.93
C GLN A 1074 11.57 -2.65 -10.43
N TYR A 1075 12.41 -2.08 -11.31
CA TYR A 1075 12.24 -2.22 -12.76
C TYR A 1075 12.91 -3.48 -13.33
N GLY A 1076 13.77 -4.17 -12.58
CA GLY A 1076 14.53 -5.34 -13.05
C GLY A 1076 15.72 -4.99 -13.95
N ASN A 1077 16.05 -3.70 -14.07
CA ASN A 1077 17.02 -3.16 -15.03
C ASN A 1077 18.36 -2.79 -14.37
N ASN A 1078 18.36 -2.58 -13.05
CA ASN A 1078 19.53 -2.20 -12.27
C ASN A 1078 19.79 -3.24 -11.18
N GLY A 1079 20.72 -4.15 -11.47
CA GLY A 1079 21.19 -5.17 -10.52
C GLY A 1079 22.54 -4.79 -9.91
N PHE A 1080 22.67 -5.00 -8.61
CA PHE A 1080 23.87 -4.73 -7.81
C PHE A 1080 24.32 -6.02 -7.14
N LYS A 1081 25.63 -6.22 -6.98
CA LYS A 1081 26.24 -7.45 -6.48
C LYS A 1081 27.35 -7.22 -5.46
N ASN A 1082 27.42 -8.13 -4.49
CA ASN A 1082 28.48 -8.20 -3.48
C ASN A 1082 28.74 -6.84 -2.79
N SER A 1083 29.91 -6.21 -2.98
CA SER A 1083 30.25 -4.93 -2.34
C SER A 1083 29.24 -3.80 -2.68
N SER A 1084 28.78 -3.77 -3.93
CA SER A 1084 27.85 -2.74 -4.43
C SER A 1084 26.50 -2.76 -3.69
N VAL A 1085 26.05 -3.94 -3.25
CA VAL A 1085 24.77 -4.08 -2.51
C VAL A 1085 24.81 -3.31 -1.19
N PHE A 1086 25.91 -3.41 -0.44
CA PHE A 1086 26.07 -2.68 0.82
C PHE A 1086 26.17 -1.16 0.65
N ARG A 1087 26.66 -0.68 -0.51
CA ARG A 1087 26.70 0.76 -0.82
C ARG A 1087 25.31 1.34 -1.12
N VAL A 1088 24.47 0.61 -1.85
CA VAL A 1088 23.18 1.13 -2.33
C VAL A 1088 21.97 0.76 -1.47
N ALA A 1089 22.06 -0.27 -0.62
CA ALA A 1089 20.97 -0.65 0.27
C ALA A 1089 20.35 0.53 1.07
N PRO A 1090 21.13 1.48 1.64
CA PRO A 1090 20.56 2.65 2.33
C PRO A 1090 19.72 3.57 1.42
N VAL A 1091 20.06 3.65 0.13
CA VAL A 1091 19.32 4.44 -0.88
C VAL A 1091 17.93 3.84 -1.14
N PHE A 1092 17.77 2.54 -0.94
CA PHE A 1092 16.50 1.81 -1.00
C PHE A 1092 15.82 1.66 0.38
N GLY A 1093 16.29 2.36 1.42
CA GLY A 1093 15.76 2.21 2.79
C GLY A 1093 16.05 0.86 3.45
N ILE A 1094 16.94 0.04 2.88
CA ILE A 1094 17.32 -1.27 3.41
C ILE A 1094 18.42 -1.12 4.46
N GLN A 1095 18.19 -1.71 5.63
CA GLN A 1095 19.15 -1.76 6.72
C GLN A 1095 19.54 -3.21 7.04
N PHE A 1096 20.83 -3.41 7.30
CA PHE A 1096 21.38 -4.70 7.73
C PHE A 1096 21.44 -4.73 9.25
N PHE A 1097 20.53 -5.48 9.87
CA PHE A 1097 20.43 -5.59 11.31
C PHE A 1097 21.19 -6.79 11.86
N ILE A 1098 21.55 -6.73 13.13
CA ILE A 1098 22.20 -7.83 13.82
C ILE A 1098 21.32 -8.20 15.01
N SER A 1099 20.69 -9.37 14.93
CA SER A 1099 19.61 -9.79 15.81
C SER A 1099 20.01 -11.03 16.61
N ASN A 1100 19.41 -11.25 17.78
CA ASN A 1100 19.70 -12.39 18.68
C ASN A 1100 21.15 -12.46 19.23
N VAL A 1101 21.84 -11.32 19.31
CA VAL A 1101 23.20 -11.19 19.86
C VAL A 1101 23.17 -11.36 21.38
N LYS A 1102 24.11 -12.13 21.93
CA LYS A 1102 24.39 -12.16 23.36
C LYS A 1102 25.75 -11.51 23.60
N TRP A 1103 25.84 -10.64 24.59
CA TRP A 1103 27.07 -9.92 24.93
C TRP A 1103 27.68 -10.45 26.21
N ALA A 1104 29.01 -10.36 26.32
CA ALA A 1104 29.78 -10.59 27.53
C ALA A 1104 31.02 -9.69 27.49
N ASN A 1105 31.10 -8.73 28.41
CA ASN A 1105 32.23 -7.82 28.61
C ASN A 1105 32.74 -7.21 27.28
N ASP A 1106 31.91 -6.32 26.71
CA ASP A 1106 32.08 -5.63 25.42
C ASP A 1106 32.22 -6.52 24.16
N ASN A 1107 32.22 -7.85 24.31
CA ASN A 1107 32.38 -8.79 23.22
C ASN A 1107 31.08 -9.53 22.92
N ILE A 1108 30.85 -9.81 21.62
CA ILE A 1108 29.82 -10.75 21.18
C ILE A 1108 30.19 -12.16 21.64
N VAL A 1109 29.30 -12.83 22.35
CA VAL A 1109 29.46 -14.24 22.74
C VAL A 1109 29.50 -15.09 21.48
N PRO A 1110 30.55 -15.92 21.27
CA PRO A 1110 30.66 -16.79 20.11
C PRO A 1110 29.41 -17.67 19.94
N ASN A 1111 28.95 -17.78 18.69
CA ASN A 1111 27.72 -18.47 18.26
C ASN A 1111 26.39 -17.80 18.65
N SER A 1112 26.41 -16.65 19.32
CA SER A 1112 25.21 -15.81 19.41
C SER A 1112 25.01 -14.97 18.15
N GLY A 1113 23.76 -14.58 17.88
CA GLY A 1113 23.38 -13.63 16.84
C GLY A 1113 23.49 -14.08 15.38
N TYR A 1114 22.66 -13.46 14.54
CA TYR A 1114 22.74 -13.56 13.08
C TYR A 1114 22.52 -12.20 12.43
N LEU A 1115 23.07 -12.03 11.21
CA LEU A 1115 22.81 -10.88 10.36
C LEU A 1115 21.42 -11.02 9.73
N ASN A 1116 20.47 -10.20 10.14
CA ASN A 1116 19.16 -10.07 9.50
C ASN A 1116 19.22 -9.00 8.40
N VAL A 1117 18.32 -9.08 7.42
CA VAL A 1117 18.17 -8.06 6.38
C VAL A 1117 16.71 -7.65 6.32
N GLU A 1118 16.41 -6.43 6.74
CA GLU A 1118 15.03 -5.97 6.86
C GLU A 1118 14.73 -4.97 5.75
N TYR A 1119 13.76 -5.31 4.91
CA TYR A 1119 13.24 -4.46 3.85
C TYR A 1119 12.14 -3.58 4.43
N ASN A 1120 12.44 -2.31 4.74
CA ASN A 1120 11.43 -1.38 5.26
C ASN A 1120 10.50 -0.91 4.12
N ALA A 1121 9.49 -1.71 3.84
CA ALA A 1121 8.51 -1.49 2.77
C ALA A 1121 7.63 -0.21 2.95
N THR A 1122 7.73 0.50 4.08
CA THR A 1122 6.89 1.67 4.37
C THR A 1122 7.40 2.98 3.75
N GLY A 1123 8.66 3.02 3.28
CA GLY A 1123 9.26 4.23 2.72
C GLY A 1123 9.56 5.36 3.73
N VAL A 1124 9.26 5.18 5.02
CA VAL A 1124 9.48 6.17 6.08
C VAL A 1124 10.96 6.20 6.47
N ASN A 1125 11.76 6.94 5.70
CA ASN A 1125 13.18 7.16 5.94
C ASN A 1125 13.39 8.33 6.92
N SER A 1126 12.87 8.21 8.14
CA SER A 1126 12.92 9.26 9.19
C SER A 1126 14.25 9.33 9.92
N VAL A 1127 15.37 9.35 9.18
CA VAL A 1127 16.69 9.72 9.70
C VAL A 1127 17.33 10.72 8.73
N ASN A 1128 17.66 11.89 9.25
CA ASN A 1128 18.55 12.89 8.63
C ASN A 1128 18.11 13.45 7.27
N GLY A 1129 17.05 14.26 7.31
CA GLY A 1129 16.93 15.42 6.42
C GLY A 1129 18.11 16.37 6.63
N LYS A 1130 19.20 16.14 5.89
CA LYS A 1130 20.59 16.64 6.02
C LYS A 1130 21.46 15.85 7.01
N SER A 1131 22.72 15.65 6.61
CA SER A 1131 23.83 14.97 7.31
C SER A 1131 23.78 13.42 7.38
N ASN A 1132 24.31 12.76 6.36
CA ASN A 1132 24.88 11.40 6.49
C ASN A 1132 26.39 11.47 6.78
N ALA A 1133 26.79 12.34 7.72
CA ALA A 1133 28.16 12.37 8.22
C ALA A 1133 28.35 11.24 9.26
N VAL A 1134 29.22 10.29 8.95
CA VAL A 1134 29.95 9.58 10.02
C VAL A 1134 30.76 10.65 10.75
N THR A 1135 30.52 10.86 12.04
CA THR A 1135 31.30 11.79 12.85
C THR A 1135 32.74 11.27 12.96
N SER A 1136 33.65 11.92 12.22
CA SER A 1136 35.08 11.75 12.43
C SER A 1136 35.42 12.20 13.84
N ALA A 1137 35.96 11.30 14.67
CA ALA A 1137 36.55 11.70 15.94
C ALA A 1137 37.64 12.77 15.69
N PRO A 1138 37.71 13.85 16.48
CA PRO A 1138 38.77 14.84 16.37
C PRO A 1138 40.14 14.20 16.55
N ALA A 1139 41.08 14.53 15.67
CA ALA A 1139 42.45 14.03 15.78
C ALA A 1139 43.12 14.61 17.03
N GLY A 1140 43.28 13.79 18.07
CA GLY A 1140 43.96 14.17 19.32
C GLY A 1140 43.22 13.81 20.61
N THR A 1141 41.94 13.39 20.55
CA THR A 1141 41.15 12.99 21.72
C THR A 1141 40.48 11.63 21.50
N ASP A 1142 40.67 10.70 22.43
CA ASP A 1142 39.92 9.44 22.48
C ASP A 1142 38.42 9.73 22.64
N PRO A 1143 37.50 8.95 22.01
CA PRO A 1143 36.06 9.20 22.07
C PRO A 1143 35.44 8.65 23.37
N THR A 1144 36.08 8.91 24.50
CA THR A 1144 35.67 8.49 25.85
C THR A 1144 34.88 9.55 26.60
N ASP A 1145 35.13 10.85 26.34
CA ASP A 1145 34.61 11.96 27.15
C ASP A 1145 33.42 12.71 26.51
N TRP A 1146 32.38 11.97 26.13
CA TRP A 1146 31.00 12.51 26.21
C TRP A 1146 30.40 12.06 27.55
N VAL A 1147 30.84 12.75 28.59
CA VAL A 1147 30.67 12.36 29.99
C VAL A 1147 29.23 12.59 30.44
N PHE A 1148 28.47 11.50 30.60
CA PHE A 1148 27.36 11.46 31.55
C PHE A 1148 27.95 11.61 32.96
N SER A 1149 28.19 12.84 33.41
CA SER A 1149 28.77 13.11 34.71
C SER A 1149 27.75 12.73 35.78
N THR A 1150 28.01 11.66 36.52
CA THR A 1150 27.24 11.32 37.71
C THR A 1150 27.39 12.43 38.74
N VAL A 1151 26.41 13.34 38.80
CA VAL A 1151 26.27 14.25 39.94
C VAL A 1151 26.08 13.36 41.16
N ALA A 1152 26.99 13.43 42.11
CA ALA A 1152 26.87 12.66 43.33
C ALA A 1152 25.65 13.18 44.10
N ASN A 1153 24.59 12.36 44.20
CA ASN A 1153 23.50 12.65 45.11
C ASN A 1153 24.00 12.42 46.53
N PHE A 1154 23.91 13.45 47.35
CA PHE A 1154 24.23 13.37 48.77
C PHE A 1154 22.94 13.13 49.57
N ASP A 1155 23.05 12.44 50.71
CA ASP A 1155 21.96 12.38 51.67
C ASP A 1155 21.79 13.72 52.41
N LYS A 1156 20.73 13.82 53.23
CA LYS A 1156 20.44 15.01 54.07
C LYS A 1156 21.56 15.36 55.07
N ASP A 1157 22.48 14.43 55.34
CA ASP A 1157 23.62 14.59 56.24
C ASP A 1157 24.95 14.75 55.44
N ASN A 1158 24.81 15.06 54.15
CA ASN A 1158 25.84 15.35 53.14
C ASN A 1158 26.87 14.24 52.88
N LYS A 1159 26.44 12.97 52.90
CA LYS A 1159 27.25 11.81 52.48
C LYS A 1159 26.90 11.34 51.06
N PRO A 1160 27.87 10.92 50.22
CA PRO A 1160 27.58 10.41 48.87
C PRO A 1160 26.75 9.12 48.92
N ILE A 1161 25.66 9.08 48.15
CA ILE A 1161 24.86 7.89 47.90
C ILE A 1161 25.29 7.29 46.55
N ASP A 1162 25.81 6.07 46.56
CA ASP A 1162 26.10 5.35 45.31
C ASP A 1162 24.77 4.89 44.67
N PRO A 1163 24.46 5.26 43.41
CA PRO A 1163 23.15 5.00 42.83
C PRO A 1163 22.90 3.49 42.63
N VAL A 1164 21.72 3.04 43.08
CA VAL A 1164 21.28 1.63 43.08
C VAL A 1164 21.19 1.03 41.67
N VAL A 1165 21.15 1.87 40.63
CA VAL A 1165 21.21 1.46 39.22
C VAL A 1165 22.35 2.23 38.53
N LYS A 1166 23.32 1.49 37.99
CA LYS A 1166 24.36 2.00 37.09
C LYS A 1166 24.08 1.46 35.68
N LEU A 1167 23.90 2.36 34.72
CA LEU A 1167 23.72 2.01 33.31
C LEU A 1167 25.10 1.75 32.67
N THR A 1168 25.19 0.72 31.84
CA THR A 1168 26.42 0.34 31.13
C THR A 1168 26.28 0.53 29.62
N ARG A 1169 27.41 0.50 28.90
CA ARG A 1169 27.47 0.76 27.46
C ARG A 1169 26.87 -0.39 26.64
N GLY A 1170 25.54 -0.40 26.53
CA GLY A 1170 24.79 -1.37 25.72
C GLY A 1170 23.28 -1.35 25.94
N ASP A 1171 22.81 -0.79 27.06
CA ASP A 1171 21.46 -1.04 27.57
C ASP A 1171 20.33 -0.18 26.96
N ALA A 1172 20.66 0.85 26.16
CA ALA A 1172 19.68 1.70 25.47
C ALA A 1172 20.19 2.18 24.09
N LYS A 1173 19.25 2.40 23.14
CA LYS A 1173 19.57 2.70 21.73
C LYS A 1173 18.62 3.73 21.10
N TYR A 1174 18.63 4.96 21.62
CA TYR A 1174 17.89 6.10 21.07
C TYR A 1174 18.80 7.32 20.89
N VAL A 1175 18.51 8.13 19.87
CA VAL A 1175 19.16 9.42 19.59
C VAL A 1175 18.08 10.49 19.69
N TYR A 1176 18.34 11.54 20.48
CA TYR A 1176 17.40 12.65 20.62
C TYR A 1176 17.33 13.49 19.33
N VAL A 1177 16.13 13.92 18.97
CA VAL A 1177 15.86 14.79 17.81
C VAL A 1177 14.94 15.93 18.29
N PRO A 1178 15.23 17.21 17.98
CA PRO A 1178 14.35 18.31 18.36
C PRO A 1178 12.95 18.13 17.78
N ALA A 1179 11.93 18.35 18.62
CA ALA A 1179 10.54 18.33 18.19
C ALA A 1179 10.27 19.43 17.15
N LYS A 1180 9.26 19.21 16.31
CA LYS A 1180 8.80 20.20 15.32
C LYS A 1180 7.29 20.33 15.34
N SER A 1181 6.83 21.56 15.14
CA SER A 1181 5.42 21.90 14.93
C SER A 1181 4.86 21.14 13.73
N ALA A 1182 3.72 20.46 13.93
CA ALA A 1182 3.00 19.76 12.88
C ALA A 1182 2.23 20.71 11.93
N ILE A 1183 2.20 22.01 12.21
CA ILE A 1183 1.45 23.02 11.46
C ILE A 1183 2.34 23.69 10.40
N ASP A 1184 3.62 23.96 10.73
CA ASP A 1184 4.56 24.74 9.90
C ASP A 1184 5.99 24.17 9.84
N GLY A 1185 6.31 23.12 10.61
CA GLY A 1185 7.65 22.50 10.62
C GLY A 1185 8.73 23.27 11.38
N SER A 1186 8.36 24.32 12.13
CA SER A 1186 9.26 25.07 13.02
C SER A 1186 9.76 24.21 14.20
N PRO A 1187 10.98 24.42 14.74
CA PRO A 1187 11.46 23.72 15.94
C PRO A 1187 10.66 24.11 17.19
N VAL A 1188 10.47 23.16 18.10
CA VAL A 1188 9.82 23.36 19.40
C VAL A 1188 10.75 22.90 20.51
N GLU A 1189 10.96 23.72 21.53
CA GLU A 1189 11.73 23.36 22.72
C GLU A 1189 10.92 22.40 23.62
N VAL A 1190 11.59 21.38 24.15
CA VAL A 1190 11.00 20.35 25.01
C VAL A 1190 11.62 20.48 26.39
N SER A 1191 10.83 20.88 27.39
CA SER A 1191 11.31 21.14 28.76
C SER A 1191 11.65 19.88 29.55
N SER A 1192 11.00 18.75 29.24
CA SER A 1192 11.31 17.42 29.78
C SER A 1192 10.65 16.32 28.94
N PHE A 1193 11.17 15.09 29.02
CA PHE A 1193 10.52 13.91 28.45
C PHE A 1193 10.80 12.65 29.29
N THR A 1194 9.80 11.78 29.44
CA THR A 1194 9.92 10.53 30.20
C THR A 1194 10.44 9.40 29.30
N VAL A 1195 11.48 8.69 29.75
CA VAL A 1195 12.00 7.48 29.09
C VAL A 1195 11.61 6.26 29.91
N THR A 1196 10.82 5.36 29.32
CA THR A 1196 10.44 4.07 29.94
C THR A 1196 11.24 2.93 29.31
N MET A 1197 12.10 2.30 30.11
CA MET A 1197 12.87 1.10 29.72
C MET A 1197 12.21 -0.15 30.30
N ILE A 1198 12.16 -1.23 29.52
CA ILE A 1198 11.65 -2.54 29.97
C ILE A 1198 12.83 -3.50 30.10
N THR A 1199 13.04 -4.06 31.28
CA THR A 1199 14.12 -5.03 31.51
C THR A 1199 13.87 -6.35 30.78
N ALA A 1200 14.91 -7.17 30.63
CA ALA A 1200 14.79 -8.56 30.17
C ALA A 1200 13.96 -9.47 31.12
N SER A 1201 13.47 -8.95 32.25
CA SER A 1201 12.51 -9.59 33.16
C SER A 1201 11.10 -8.97 33.09
N GLY A 1202 10.80 -8.17 32.06
CA GLY A 1202 9.49 -7.58 31.82
C GLY A 1202 9.10 -6.44 32.78
N LYS A 1203 10.06 -5.87 33.54
CA LYS A 1203 9.79 -4.79 34.48
C LYS A 1203 10.08 -3.44 33.84
N SER A 1204 9.06 -2.59 33.73
CA SER A 1204 9.20 -1.20 33.31
C SER A 1204 9.86 -0.35 34.40
N ILE A 1205 10.77 0.53 33.99
CA ILE A 1205 11.38 1.59 34.80
C ILE A 1205 11.30 2.88 33.98
N SER A 1206 10.59 3.86 34.50
CA SER A 1206 10.42 5.19 33.88
C SER A 1206 11.31 6.21 34.57
N VAL A 1207 11.95 7.07 33.78
CA VAL A 1207 12.84 8.13 34.26
C VAL A 1207 12.55 9.42 33.48
N ASP A 1208 12.28 10.51 34.19
CA ASP A 1208 12.09 11.82 33.59
C ASP A 1208 13.44 12.47 33.26
N VAL A 1209 13.62 12.83 31.99
CA VAL A 1209 14.84 13.45 31.47
C VAL A 1209 14.56 14.93 31.22
N TYR A 1210 15.32 15.79 31.91
CA TYR A 1210 15.28 17.24 31.76
C TYR A 1210 16.52 17.66 30.96
N PRO A 1211 16.37 18.23 29.75
CA PRO A 1211 17.50 18.82 29.03
C PRO A 1211 18.12 19.98 29.83
N ASP A 1212 19.45 20.05 29.87
CA ASP A 1212 20.18 21.20 30.41
C ASP A 1212 20.10 22.34 29.38
N PRO A 1213 19.38 23.45 29.65
CA PRO A 1213 19.20 24.53 28.67
C PRO A 1213 20.47 25.37 28.45
N THR A 1214 21.60 24.99 29.04
CA THR A 1214 22.88 25.71 28.93
C THR A 1214 23.93 25.01 28.06
N LYS A 1215 23.59 23.91 27.37
CA LYS A 1215 24.54 23.09 26.57
C LYS A 1215 23.99 22.61 25.23
#